data_AF-A0A1C3NCR0-F1
#
_entry.id   AF-A0A1C3NCR0-F1
#
_cell.length_a   1.000
_cell.length_b   1.000
_cell.length_c   1.000
_cell.angle_alpha   90.00
_cell.angle_beta   90.00
_cell.angle_gamma   90.00
#
_symmetry.space_group_name_H-M   'P 1'
#
loop_
_entity.id
_entity.type
_entity.pdbx_description
1 polymer ?
#
loop_
_entity_poly.entity_id
_entity_poly.type
_entity_poly.pdbx_seq_one_letter_code
_entity_poly.pdbx_strand_id
1 'polypeptide(L)'
;MLSDVTTPHDLDDRVRETLAALAAPPRRRDPAEPVSDGATLTGAQALDLFDAQVTSRQLDLAGRWLRSFGEGFYTIGSAGHEGNAAVAAALRPTDPALLHYRSGAFYCVRAAQAAEGSGADGPPGATGMTAQDGSVPADNSDPTGPARRPDPVAQVEDSPATASAGGAGASVDGAASDGADDARAERPDGIRTAGSPAGATEGSGTTDRDATADPAAGPDAGRADRPWAYAVAARDVLRGMVASAEEPVAGGRHKVFGHPDLAVVPTTSTIASHLPRAVGMGLAVERLRRRETRRAGGGVRIGSGGGAAHAPWPADAIVVCSFGDASVNHASATAALNTAGWYDHTGLRIPVLFVCEDNGLGISVRSPQGWVETTLRSRPGIRYFAADGGDLFEAYAVATEAAEWVRRHRRPAVLHLRTVRLMGHAGADAETAYRSPAELAADLDRDPLARTARSLVEAGVASGEELLARYDDIGWQVRRVAEEVIGEPKLADAAEVVAPLAPRRPARVSRAIGDAAARAGGPGAAARAEAFGGKPPELTGPLTLAQSINAALADGMLDHPQMAVFGEDVAAKGGVYGVTKGLRDRFGPARVFDTLLDETSVLGLGLGAGLAGMLPVPEIQYLAYLHNAEDQLRGEAATMQFFSRGAFRNPMVVRVAGLAYQEGFGGHFHNDNSVAVLRDVPGLVIAVPARPDDAAPMLRTCLASAAVDGSVCVFLEPIALYHTRDLYGDGDGEWLAGYAEPGAWVSGHVPIGRARVYGVGSAEDLTIITFGNGVRMSLRAAATLAGEGVGTRVVDLRWLAPLPVADIIREASATGRVLVVDETRRSGGVGEGVIAALVDAGYVGAARRVAGVDSFVPLGPAARQVLVSEEAITEGARTLLAR
;
A
#
# COMPACT_ATOMS: atom_id res chain seq x y z
N MET A 1 32.74 -17.49 -9.38
CA MET A 1 32.71 -17.93 -7.95
C MET A 1 31.29 -18.01 -7.37
N LEU A 2 30.31 -17.26 -7.91
CA LEU A 2 28.91 -17.68 -7.99
C LEU A 2 28.67 -18.54 -9.27
N SER A 3 29.74 -19.08 -9.84
CA SER A 3 29.82 -19.67 -11.19
C SER A 3 29.16 -21.04 -11.29
N ASP A 4 28.95 -21.72 -10.16
CA ASP A 4 28.20 -22.99 -10.12
C ASP A 4 26.68 -22.77 -10.25
N VAL A 5 26.24 -21.50 -10.33
CA VAL A 5 24.84 -21.12 -10.55
C VAL A 5 24.57 -21.09 -12.05
N THR A 6 24.11 -22.21 -12.59
CA THR A 6 23.66 -22.29 -13.99
C THR A 6 22.45 -21.39 -14.24
N THR A 7 22.71 -20.18 -14.73
CA THR A 7 21.69 -19.41 -15.44
C THR A 7 21.46 -20.06 -16.80
N PRO A 8 20.25 -20.04 -17.39
CA PRO A 8 20.01 -20.61 -18.73
C PRO A 8 20.86 -20.04 -19.87
N HIS A 9 21.63 -18.96 -19.61
CA HIS A 9 22.40 -18.21 -20.60
C HIS A 9 23.87 -17.99 -20.19
N ASP A 10 24.35 -18.65 -19.13
CA ASP A 10 25.74 -18.56 -18.61
C ASP A 10 26.26 -17.11 -18.40
N LEU A 11 25.46 -16.25 -17.76
CA LEU A 11 25.71 -14.81 -17.68
C LEU A 11 26.98 -14.40 -16.90
N ASP A 12 27.38 -15.15 -15.86
CA ASP A 12 28.63 -14.87 -15.10
C ASP A 12 29.83 -15.06 -16.03
N ASP A 13 29.91 -16.23 -16.68
CA ASP A 13 31.01 -16.60 -17.57
C ASP A 13 31.10 -15.71 -18.81
N ARG A 14 29.98 -15.41 -19.49
CA ARG A 14 30.00 -14.51 -20.66
C ARG A 14 30.48 -13.10 -20.34
N VAL A 15 30.13 -12.55 -19.17
CA VAL A 15 30.62 -11.23 -18.76
C VAL A 15 32.11 -11.31 -18.47
N ARG A 16 32.59 -12.35 -17.76
CA ARG A 16 34.01 -12.59 -17.50
C ARG A 16 34.83 -12.69 -18.79
N GLU A 17 34.40 -13.53 -19.73
CA GLU A 17 35.00 -13.69 -21.06
C GLU A 17 35.04 -12.35 -21.81
N THR A 18 33.95 -11.59 -21.78
CA THR A 18 33.87 -10.29 -22.45
C THR A 18 34.86 -9.30 -21.86
N LEU A 19 34.94 -9.17 -20.53
CA LEU A 19 35.86 -8.26 -19.84
C LEU A 19 37.33 -8.65 -20.09
N ALA A 20 37.65 -9.95 -20.01
CA ALA A 20 38.98 -10.49 -20.30
C ALA A 20 39.43 -10.25 -21.75
N ALA A 21 38.48 -10.18 -22.70
CA ALA A 21 38.76 -9.92 -24.11
C ALA A 21 38.98 -8.43 -24.44
N LEU A 22 38.71 -7.49 -23.53
CA LEU A 22 38.93 -6.07 -23.76
C LEU A 22 40.42 -5.71 -23.65
N ALA A 23 41.02 -5.30 -24.77
CA ALA A 23 42.39 -4.82 -24.82
C ALA A 23 42.61 -3.58 -23.94
N ALA A 24 43.86 -3.34 -23.54
CA ALA A 24 44.23 -2.12 -22.82
C ALA A 24 43.96 -0.86 -23.66
N PRO A 25 43.52 0.26 -23.05
CA PRO A 25 43.24 1.50 -23.76
C PRO A 25 44.50 2.05 -24.43
N PRO A 26 44.41 2.64 -25.65
CA PRO A 26 45.57 3.20 -26.35
C PRO A 26 46.17 4.44 -25.66
N ARG A 27 45.39 5.09 -24.78
CA ARG A 27 45.82 6.17 -23.90
C ARG A 27 44.99 6.13 -22.62
N ARG A 28 45.64 6.20 -21.45
CA ARG A 28 44.95 6.36 -20.17
C ARG A 28 44.50 7.83 -19.99
N ARG A 29 43.26 8.02 -19.56
CA ARG A 29 42.67 9.30 -19.14
C ARG A 29 42.76 9.43 -17.62
N ASP A 30 42.81 10.64 -17.08
CA ASP A 30 42.67 10.85 -15.64
C ASP A 30 41.20 10.57 -15.23
N PRO A 31 40.91 9.72 -14.23
CA PRO A 31 39.54 9.49 -13.76
C PRO A 31 38.83 10.77 -13.28
N ALA A 32 39.55 11.83 -12.89
CA ALA A 32 38.96 13.12 -12.55
C ALA A 32 38.46 13.92 -13.78
N GLU A 33 38.93 13.60 -14.98
CA GLU A 33 38.51 14.25 -16.22
C GLU A 33 37.16 13.68 -16.75
N PRO A 34 36.38 14.46 -17.51
CA PRO A 34 35.22 13.97 -18.26
C PRO A 34 35.57 12.79 -19.18
N VAL A 35 34.67 11.81 -19.31
CA VAL A 35 34.88 10.62 -20.16
C VAL A 35 35.10 10.94 -21.64
N SER A 36 34.57 12.08 -22.11
CA SER A 36 34.80 12.62 -23.46
C SER A 36 34.64 14.15 -23.46
N ASP A 37 35.07 14.80 -24.54
CA ASP A 37 35.02 16.25 -24.66
C ASP A 37 33.56 16.74 -24.67
N GLY A 38 33.18 17.53 -23.66
CA GLY A 38 31.81 18.01 -23.47
C GLY A 38 30.90 17.08 -22.66
N ALA A 39 31.37 15.92 -22.21
CA ALA A 39 30.65 15.11 -21.23
C ALA A 39 30.62 15.79 -19.84
N THR A 40 29.55 15.55 -19.09
CA THR A 40 29.42 15.97 -17.69
C THR A 40 29.86 14.88 -16.69
N LEU A 41 29.92 13.63 -17.14
CA LEU A 41 30.32 12.47 -16.34
C LEU A 41 31.84 12.32 -16.36
N THR A 42 32.47 12.23 -15.18
CA THR A 42 33.91 11.94 -15.07
C THR A 42 34.22 10.46 -15.20
N GLY A 43 35.48 10.10 -15.47
CA GLY A 43 35.92 8.70 -15.49
C GLY A 43 35.66 7.97 -14.17
N ALA A 44 35.86 8.64 -13.04
CA ALA A 44 35.55 8.12 -11.71
C ALA A 44 34.04 7.84 -11.54
N GLN A 45 33.18 8.81 -11.85
CA GLN A 45 31.73 8.61 -11.78
C GLN A 45 31.26 7.49 -12.71
N ALA A 46 31.81 7.39 -13.92
CA ALA A 46 31.50 6.32 -14.86
C ALA A 46 31.91 4.93 -14.32
N LEU A 47 33.06 4.85 -13.63
CA LEU A 47 33.52 3.66 -12.93
C LEU A 47 32.63 3.29 -11.74
N ASP A 48 32.12 4.27 -10.99
CA ASP A 48 31.20 4.01 -9.87
C ASP A 48 29.84 3.52 -10.40
N LEU A 49 29.34 4.09 -11.50
CA LEU A 49 28.11 3.59 -12.15
C LEU A 49 28.29 2.17 -12.70
N PHE A 50 29.45 1.81 -13.24
CA PHE A 50 29.75 0.43 -13.60
C PHE A 50 29.75 -0.50 -12.38
N ASP A 51 30.34 -0.11 -11.25
CA ASP A 51 30.33 -0.93 -10.03
C ASP A 51 28.90 -1.11 -9.47
N ALA A 52 28.01 -0.12 -9.64
CA ALA A 52 26.59 -0.25 -9.32
C ALA A 52 25.84 -1.20 -10.28
N GLN A 53 26.14 -1.15 -11.58
CA GLN A 53 25.61 -2.12 -12.57
C GLN A 53 26.05 -3.55 -12.24
N VAL A 54 27.34 -3.74 -11.97
CA VAL A 54 27.92 -5.03 -11.54
C VAL A 54 27.27 -5.51 -10.26
N THR A 55 27.11 -4.66 -9.26
CA THR A 55 26.44 -5.02 -8.00
C THR A 55 25.01 -5.51 -8.27
N SER A 56 24.24 -4.82 -9.12
CA SER A 56 22.89 -5.27 -9.50
C SER A 56 22.88 -6.64 -10.18
N ARG A 57 23.83 -6.92 -11.09
CA ARG A 57 23.95 -8.24 -11.74
C ARG A 57 24.32 -9.34 -10.75
N GLN A 58 25.28 -9.06 -9.87
CA GLN A 58 25.74 -10.01 -8.85
C GLN A 58 24.63 -10.32 -7.83
N LEU A 59 23.77 -9.37 -7.50
CA LEU A 59 22.59 -9.60 -6.65
C LEU A 59 21.59 -10.58 -7.29
N ASP A 60 21.37 -10.51 -8.60
CA ASP A 60 20.51 -11.48 -9.29
C ASP A 60 21.12 -12.89 -9.32
N LEU A 61 22.44 -12.99 -9.49
CA LEU A 61 23.18 -14.27 -9.41
C LEU A 61 23.12 -14.84 -7.99
N ALA A 62 23.32 -14.01 -6.96
CA ALA A 62 23.20 -14.40 -5.56
C ALA A 62 21.77 -14.83 -5.19
N GLY A 63 20.73 -14.17 -5.73
CA GLY A 63 19.34 -14.60 -5.55
C GLY A 63 19.06 -15.99 -6.13
N ARG A 64 19.64 -16.31 -7.30
CA ARG A 64 19.57 -17.65 -7.90
C ARG A 64 20.38 -18.69 -7.11
N TRP A 65 21.55 -18.30 -6.60
CA TRP A 65 22.38 -19.11 -5.71
C TRP A 65 21.61 -19.50 -4.44
N LEU A 66 21.12 -18.52 -3.68
CA LEU A 66 20.29 -18.72 -2.49
C LEU A 66 19.10 -19.67 -2.75
N ARG A 67 18.46 -19.52 -3.91
CA ARG A 67 17.32 -20.38 -4.30
C ARG A 67 17.73 -21.83 -4.58
N SER A 68 18.95 -22.11 -5.05
CA SER A 68 19.35 -23.48 -5.42
C SER A 68 19.45 -24.43 -4.22
N PHE A 69 19.62 -23.89 -3.01
CA PHE A 69 19.57 -24.61 -1.74
C PHE A 69 18.41 -24.19 -0.81
N GLY A 70 17.40 -23.48 -1.34
CA GLY A 70 16.12 -23.25 -0.65
C GLY A 70 16.01 -21.99 0.23
N GLU A 71 17.07 -21.17 0.32
CA GLU A 71 17.08 -19.95 1.15
C GLU A 71 16.64 -18.67 0.39
N GLY A 72 16.50 -18.76 -0.94
CA GLY A 72 16.07 -17.65 -1.80
C GLY A 72 14.57 -17.71 -2.15
N PHE A 73 13.78 -16.77 -1.63
CA PHE A 73 12.32 -16.69 -1.80
C PHE A 73 11.87 -15.73 -2.93
N TYR A 74 12.80 -15.05 -3.60
CA TYR A 74 12.51 -14.14 -4.72
C TYR A 74 13.49 -14.32 -5.88
N THR A 75 12.99 -14.19 -7.11
CA THR A 75 13.71 -14.67 -8.32
C THR A 75 13.58 -13.77 -9.55
N ILE A 76 12.88 -12.64 -9.44
CA ILE A 76 12.77 -11.69 -10.55
C ILE A 76 14.03 -10.81 -10.55
N GLY A 77 14.84 -10.95 -11.60
CA GLY A 77 16.11 -10.23 -11.73
C GLY A 77 16.01 -8.86 -12.42
N SER A 78 17.01 -8.02 -12.16
CA SER A 78 17.25 -6.76 -12.87
C SER A 78 18.13 -6.93 -14.12
N ALA A 79 18.68 -8.12 -14.38
CA ALA A 79 19.61 -8.40 -15.47
C ALA A 79 19.10 -7.98 -16.86
N GLY A 80 19.82 -7.03 -17.46
CA GLY A 80 19.50 -6.34 -18.72
C GLY A 80 18.93 -4.93 -18.56
N HIS A 81 18.57 -4.52 -17.34
CA HIS A 81 18.04 -3.19 -17.00
C HIS A 81 19.07 -2.25 -16.36
N GLU A 82 20.32 -2.67 -16.18
CA GLU A 82 21.31 -1.97 -15.33
C GLU A 82 21.65 -0.55 -15.82
N GLY A 83 21.31 -0.18 -17.06
CA GLY A 83 21.31 1.20 -17.55
C GLY A 83 20.50 2.19 -16.70
N ASN A 84 19.52 1.72 -15.90
CA ASN A 84 18.79 2.59 -14.97
C ASN A 84 19.65 3.15 -13.81
N ALA A 85 20.90 2.70 -13.64
CA ALA A 85 21.92 3.36 -12.83
C ALA A 85 22.13 4.84 -13.22
N ALA A 86 22.17 5.13 -14.53
CA ALA A 86 22.31 6.50 -15.05
C ALA A 86 21.12 7.39 -14.65
N VAL A 87 19.91 6.82 -14.55
CA VAL A 87 18.72 7.56 -14.13
C VAL A 87 18.78 7.93 -12.66
N ALA A 88 19.26 7.03 -11.79
CA ALA A 88 19.52 7.37 -10.39
C ALA A 88 20.59 8.45 -10.23
N ALA A 89 21.67 8.36 -11.02
CA ALA A 89 22.78 9.31 -11.01
C ALA A 89 22.37 10.74 -11.40
N ALA A 90 21.39 10.88 -12.30
CA ALA A 90 20.80 12.14 -12.72
C ALA A 90 19.83 12.77 -11.68
N LEU A 91 19.56 12.07 -10.57
CA LEU A 91 18.59 12.45 -9.55
C LEU A 91 19.27 12.65 -8.19
N ARG A 92 18.62 13.40 -7.29
CA ARG A 92 19.11 13.60 -5.92
C ARG A 92 18.56 12.50 -5.02
N PRO A 93 19.28 12.08 -3.96
CA PRO A 93 18.77 11.10 -3.00
C PRO A 93 17.47 11.54 -2.31
N THR A 94 17.20 12.85 -2.26
CA THR A 94 15.99 13.45 -1.69
C THR A 94 14.80 13.55 -2.64
N ASP A 95 14.94 13.19 -3.92
CA ASP A 95 13.82 13.14 -4.86
C ASP A 95 13.09 11.79 -4.73
N PRO A 96 11.79 11.75 -4.34
CA PRO A 96 11.09 10.50 -4.08
C PRO A 96 10.97 9.61 -5.31
N ALA A 97 11.27 8.32 -5.12
CA ALA A 97 11.32 7.31 -6.16
C ALA A 97 10.33 6.17 -5.91
N LEU A 98 9.58 5.78 -6.93
CA LEU A 98 8.68 4.62 -6.94
C LEU A 98 9.17 3.64 -8.01
N LEU A 99 9.86 2.57 -7.58
CA LEU A 99 10.71 1.77 -8.47
C LEU A 99 10.05 0.50 -8.99
N HIS A 100 10.19 0.27 -10.30
CA HIS A 100 9.91 -1.01 -10.93
C HIS A 100 10.76 -2.13 -10.30
N TYR A 101 10.23 -3.35 -10.28
CA TYR A 101 10.89 -4.49 -9.64
C TYR A 101 12.20 -4.94 -10.32
N ARG A 102 12.57 -4.35 -11.49
CA ARG A 102 13.86 -4.51 -12.18
C ARG A 102 14.84 -3.33 -12.00
N SER A 103 14.51 -2.34 -11.16
CA SER A 103 15.36 -1.16 -10.94
C SER A 103 16.49 -1.38 -9.91
N GLY A 104 17.17 -2.53 -9.96
CA GLY A 104 18.23 -2.88 -9.01
C GLY A 104 19.44 -1.94 -9.05
N ALA A 105 19.93 -1.60 -10.24
CA ALA A 105 21.08 -0.71 -10.38
C ALA A 105 20.74 0.74 -9.96
N PHE A 106 19.52 1.21 -10.24
CA PHE A 106 18.99 2.47 -9.67
C PHE A 106 19.08 2.46 -8.13
N TYR A 107 18.61 1.39 -7.48
CA TYR A 107 18.64 1.27 -6.02
C TYR A 107 20.07 1.27 -5.46
N CYS A 108 21.01 0.59 -6.14
CA CYS A 108 22.42 0.57 -5.78
C CYS A 108 23.05 1.98 -5.80
N VAL A 109 22.87 2.72 -6.89
CA VAL A 109 23.34 4.12 -7.00
C VAL A 109 22.69 5.00 -5.94
N ARG A 110 21.38 4.86 -5.71
CA ARG A 110 20.64 5.66 -4.73
C ARG A 110 21.14 5.44 -3.29
N ALA A 111 21.48 4.21 -2.92
CA ALA A 111 22.06 3.92 -1.60
C ALA A 111 23.44 4.56 -1.43
N ALA A 112 24.31 4.48 -2.45
CA ALA A 112 25.63 5.10 -2.41
C ALA A 112 25.56 6.63 -2.28
N GLN A 113 24.68 7.29 -3.07
CA GLN A 113 24.43 8.73 -2.97
C GLN A 113 24.04 9.19 -1.55
N ALA A 114 23.23 8.39 -0.84
CA ALA A 114 22.81 8.70 0.53
C ALA A 114 23.95 8.50 1.54
N ALA A 115 24.77 7.45 1.37
CA ALA A 115 25.94 7.20 2.20
C ALA A 115 26.97 8.34 2.11
N GLU A 116 27.26 8.83 0.90
CA GLU A 116 28.16 9.98 0.67
C GLU A 116 27.62 11.28 1.29
N GLY A 117 26.33 11.59 1.08
CA GLY A 117 25.69 12.78 1.65
C GLY A 117 25.73 12.82 3.18
N SER A 118 25.66 11.66 3.84
CA SER A 118 25.73 11.55 5.30
C SER A 118 27.07 11.98 5.91
N GLY A 119 28.13 12.08 5.10
CA GLY A 119 29.47 12.52 5.53
C GLY A 119 29.70 14.04 5.50
N ALA A 120 28.77 14.84 4.93
CA ALA A 120 28.98 16.26 4.67
C ALA A 120 28.06 17.21 5.47
N ASP A 121 26.83 16.80 5.81
CA ASP A 121 25.94 17.52 6.72
C ASP A 121 25.02 16.54 7.45
N GLY A 122 25.19 16.41 8.77
CA GLY A 122 24.33 15.55 9.59
C GLY A 122 22.91 16.14 9.74
N PRO A 123 21.84 15.33 9.72
CA PRO A 123 20.48 15.83 9.84
C PRO A 123 20.25 16.46 11.24
N PRO A 124 19.66 17.67 11.32
CA PRO A 124 19.34 18.29 12.60
C PRO A 124 18.09 17.63 13.21
N GLY A 125 18.27 16.53 13.95
CA GLY A 125 17.16 15.92 14.69
C GLY A 125 17.21 14.43 14.99
N ALA A 126 18.38 13.81 15.19
CA ALA A 126 18.48 12.41 15.60
C ALA A 126 19.60 12.15 16.63
N THR A 127 19.62 12.91 17.73
CA THR A 127 20.56 12.69 18.84
C THR A 127 19.83 12.61 20.18
N GLY A 128 19.98 11.50 20.90
CA GLY A 128 19.66 11.42 22.34
C GLY A 128 18.39 10.69 22.75
N MET A 129 18.20 9.43 22.33
CA MET A 129 17.52 8.43 23.19
C MET A 129 18.54 7.42 23.68
N THR A 130 19.42 7.88 24.58
CA THR A 130 20.20 6.99 25.43
C THR A 130 19.26 6.22 26.33
N ALA A 131 19.35 4.88 26.34
CA ALA A 131 18.71 4.07 27.36
C ALA A 131 19.28 4.48 28.74
N GLN A 132 18.46 5.11 29.56
CA GLN A 132 18.75 5.32 30.97
C GLN A 132 18.00 4.29 31.80
N ASP A 133 18.73 3.63 32.70
CA ASP A 133 18.19 2.77 33.74
C ASP A 133 17.05 3.45 34.48
N GLY A 134 15.87 2.83 34.41
CA GLY A 134 14.65 3.28 35.06
C GLY A 134 14.08 2.17 35.92
N SER A 135 14.75 1.84 37.02
CA SER A 135 14.27 0.86 37.99
C SER A 135 12.93 1.31 38.59
N VAL A 136 11.85 0.67 38.17
CA VAL A 136 10.54 0.79 38.84
C VAL A 136 10.47 -0.28 39.93
N PRO A 137 10.18 0.07 41.19
CA PRO A 137 10.17 -0.90 42.29
C PRO A 137 9.01 -1.88 42.13
N ALA A 138 9.28 -3.15 42.39
CA ALA A 138 8.25 -4.18 42.48
C ALA A 138 7.42 -3.95 43.74
N ASP A 139 6.11 -3.74 43.57
CA ASP A 139 5.15 -3.91 44.66
C ASP A 139 4.60 -5.34 44.62
N ASN A 140 4.66 -6.01 45.77
CA ASN A 140 4.64 -7.47 45.85
C ASN A 140 3.48 -7.91 46.74
N SER A 141 2.32 -8.22 46.15
CA SER A 141 1.22 -8.86 46.86
C SER A 141 0.37 -9.76 45.94
N ASP A 142 0.88 -10.94 45.62
CA ASP A 142 0.05 -12.13 45.41
C ASP A 142 -0.46 -12.60 46.81
N PRO A 143 -1.59 -13.33 46.95
CA PRO A 143 -1.47 -14.77 46.73
C PRO A 143 -2.71 -15.51 46.15
N THR A 144 -2.40 -16.55 45.36
CA THR A 144 -3.09 -17.87 45.22
C THR A 144 -4.06 -18.14 44.05
N GLY A 145 -3.67 -19.12 43.21
CA GLY A 145 -4.58 -19.91 42.37
C GLY A 145 -3.94 -20.52 41.11
N PRO A 146 -3.39 -21.76 41.13
CA PRO A 146 -2.69 -22.31 39.97
C PRO A 146 -3.64 -22.99 38.96
N ALA A 147 -3.72 -22.45 37.73
CA ALA A 147 -4.35 -23.14 36.60
C ALA A 147 -3.34 -24.08 35.90
N ARG A 148 -3.71 -25.35 35.75
CA ARG A 148 -2.89 -26.38 35.08
C ARG A 148 -2.88 -26.22 33.56
N ARG A 149 -1.72 -26.48 32.94
CA ARG A 149 -1.64 -26.87 31.52
C ARG A 149 -2.17 -28.30 31.33
N PRO A 150 -2.85 -28.61 30.20
CA PRO A 150 -3.01 -29.97 29.72
C PRO A 150 -1.92 -30.34 28.71
N ASP A 151 -1.31 -31.51 28.88
CA ASP A 151 -0.43 -32.16 27.89
C ASP A 151 -1.27 -32.97 26.86
N PRO A 152 -0.73 -33.25 25.66
CA PRO A 152 -1.46 -33.97 24.60
C PRO A 152 -1.44 -35.49 24.80
N VAL A 153 -2.47 -36.18 24.31
CA VAL A 153 -2.55 -37.65 24.28
C VAL A 153 -2.76 -38.16 22.85
N ALA A 154 -2.11 -39.26 22.53
CA ALA A 154 -1.97 -39.82 21.19
C ALA A 154 -3.12 -40.76 20.75
N GLN A 155 -3.06 -41.16 19.48
CA GLN A 155 -3.99 -42.04 18.78
C GLN A 155 -4.00 -43.49 19.29
N VAL A 156 -5.13 -44.19 19.09
CA VAL A 156 -5.21 -45.66 18.91
C VAL A 156 -6.29 -45.96 17.85
N GLU A 157 -5.98 -46.86 16.92
CA GLU A 157 -6.90 -47.40 15.91
C GLU A 157 -7.68 -48.61 16.48
N ASP A 158 -8.92 -48.88 16.03
CA ASP A 158 -9.22 -49.90 15.01
C ASP A 158 -10.76 -50.13 14.85
N SER A 159 -11.17 -50.79 13.76
CA SER A 159 -12.54 -51.10 13.29
C SER A 159 -13.00 -52.54 13.73
N PRO A 160 -14.12 -53.18 13.30
CA PRO A 160 -15.06 -52.85 12.19
C PRO A 160 -16.59 -53.17 12.37
N ALA A 161 -17.32 -52.97 11.24
CA ALA A 161 -18.55 -53.66 10.77
C ALA A 161 -19.94 -53.11 11.21
N THR A 162 -20.86 -52.73 10.31
CA THR A 162 -21.55 -53.57 9.28
C THR A 162 -22.44 -52.74 8.33
N ALA A 163 -22.73 -53.26 7.10
CA ALA A 163 -23.95 -53.17 6.26
C ALA A 163 -24.88 -51.90 6.25
N SER A 164 -25.52 -51.47 5.14
CA SER A 164 -25.58 -51.92 3.72
C SER A 164 -26.47 -50.98 2.85
N ALA A 165 -26.27 -51.03 1.51
CA ALA A 165 -27.19 -50.58 0.43
C ALA A 165 -27.52 -49.07 0.30
N GLY A 166 -27.71 -48.50 -0.90
CA GLY A 166 -27.58 -49.04 -2.28
C GLY A 166 -28.10 -48.06 -3.36
N GLY A 167 -27.85 -48.36 -4.65
CA GLY A 167 -28.34 -47.60 -5.82
C GLY A 167 -27.32 -46.57 -6.37
N ALA A 168 -26.58 -46.73 -7.48
CA ALA A 168 -26.78 -47.33 -8.82
C ALA A 168 -27.29 -46.34 -9.90
N GLY A 169 -26.63 -46.34 -11.08
CA GLY A 169 -26.93 -45.50 -12.26
C GLY A 169 -25.72 -44.69 -12.74
N ALA A 170 -24.78 -45.30 -13.48
CA ALA A 170 -24.72 -45.35 -14.96
C ALA A 170 -23.98 -44.11 -15.55
N SER A 171 -22.73 -44.20 -16.05
CA SER A 171 -22.27 -44.83 -17.32
C SER A 171 -22.83 -44.10 -18.57
N VAL A 172 -22.08 -43.73 -19.61
CA VAL A 172 -21.10 -44.52 -20.40
C VAL A 172 -20.12 -43.58 -21.16
N ASP A 173 -18.87 -44.04 -21.30
CA ASP A 173 -17.88 -44.00 -22.41
C ASP A 173 -18.20 -43.20 -23.72
N GLY A 174 -17.25 -42.81 -24.57
CA GLY A 174 -15.81 -43.08 -24.73
C GLY A 174 -15.30 -42.27 -25.95
N ALA A 175 -14.12 -42.47 -26.56
CA ALA A 175 -13.05 -43.45 -26.36
C ALA A 175 -11.73 -42.93 -27.00
N ALA A 176 -10.57 -43.49 -26.56
CA ALA A 176 -9.45 -44.08 -27.33
C ALA A 176 -8.85 -43.36 -28.59
N SER A 177 -7.57 -43.51 -28.97
CA SER A 177 -6.37 -44.26 -28.47
C SER A 177 -5.07 -43.44 -28.78
N ASP A 178 -3.80 -43.89 -28.73
CA ASP A 178 -3.14 -45.21 -28.62
C ASP A 178 -1.66 -45.10 -28.15
N GLY A 179 -0.99 -46.25 -27.89
CA GLY A 179 0.48 -46.43 -27.81
C GLY A 179 1.14 -46.10 -26.45
N ALA A 180 1.44 -47.05 -25.53
CA ALA A 180 2.29 -48.27 -25.59
C ALA A 180 3.81 -47.94 -25.67
N ASP A 181 4.75 -48.49 -24.88
CA ASP A 181 4.78 -49.56 -23.84
C ASP A 181 5.71 -49.11 -22.66
N ASP A 182 5.48 -49.44 -21.37
CA ASP A 182 5.83 -50.68 -20.62
C ASP A 182 7.36 -50.96 -20.52
N ALA A 183 7.99 -51.40 -19.40
CA ALA A 183 7.48 -52.04 -18.18
C ALA A 183 8.49 -52.01 -16.99
N ARG A 184 7.97 -51.95 -15.74
CA ARG A 184 8.37 -52.69 -14.48
C ARG A 184 9.85 -52.63 -13.97
N ALA A 185 10.22 -52.91 -12.71
CA ALA A 185 9.53 -53.50 -11.55
C ALA A 185 10.09 -53.01 -10.17
N GLU A 186 9.22 -53.01 -9.16
CA GLU A 186 9.37 -53.45 -7.75
C GLU A 186 10.60 -53.12 -6.85
N ARG A 187 10.26 -52.83 -5.58
CA ARG A 187 11.16 -52.73 -4.41
C ARG A 187 11.36 -54.10 -3.74
N PRO A 188 12.21 -54.17 -2.70
CA PRO A 188 11.72 -54.77 -1.44
C PRO A 188 12.07 -53.96 -0.17
N ASP A 189 11.26 -54.15 0.88
CA ASP A 189 11.45 -53.61 2.24
C ASP A 189 12.49 -54.40 3.07
N GLY A 190 12.99 -53.81 4.18
CA GLY A 190 14.05 -54.47 4.98
C GLY A 190 14.45 -53.85 6.33
N ILE A 191 13.48 -53.60 7.21
CA ILE A 191 13.54 -53.56 8.71
C ILE A 191 14.93 -53.73 9.38
N ARG A 192 15.35 -52.78 10.26
CA ARG A 192 15.65 -53.01 11.71
C ARG A 192 16.13 -51.79 12.50
N THR A 193 15.79 -51.80 13.79
CA THR A 193 16.06 -50.80 14.83
C THR A 193 17.26 -51.17 15.72
N ALA A 194 17.57 -50.28 16.69
CA ALA A 194 18.63 -50.32 17.72
C ALA A 194 19.99 -49.76 17.27
N GLY A 195 20.69 -48.96 18.08
CA GLY A 195 20.32 -48.36 19.38
C GLY A 195 21.47 -47.51 19.93
N SER A 196 21.19 -46.58 20.86
CA SER A 196 22.25 -45.87 21.58
C SER A 196 23.02 -46.82 22.51
N PRO A 197 24.29 -46.50 22.82
CA PRO A 197 24.50 -46.03 24.18
C PRO A 197 25.45 -44.83 24.31
N ALA A 198 25.31 -44.17 25.46
CA ALA A 198 26.10 -43.04 25.94
C ALA A 198 27.57 -43.36 26.25
N GLY A 199 28.37 -42.30 26.47
CA GLY A 199 29.23 -42.26 27.66
C GLY A 199 30.62 -41.63 27.50
N ALA A 200 30.95 -40.74 28.47
CA ALA A 200 32.29 -40.37 28.95
C ALA A 200 33.30 -39.76 27.94
N THR A 201 33.69 -38.47 28.02
CA THR A 201 34.44 -37.70 29.06
C THR A 201 35.95 -37.94 29.09
N GLU A 202 36.68 -36.84 29.34
CA GLU A 202 38.13 -36.71 29.54
C GLU A 202 39.00 -36.73 28.24
N GLY A 203 40.06 -35.92 28.11
CA GLY A 203 40.65 -35.00 29.08
C GLY A 203 41.54 -33.91 28.47
N SER A 204 42.09 -33.06 29.35
CA SER A 204 42.88 -31.86 29.04
C SER A 204 44.28 -32.16 28.47
N GLY A 205 44.79 -31.26 27.61
CA GLY A 205 46.19 -31.28 27.18
C GLY A 205 46.65 -29.95 26.56
N THR A 206 47.12 -29.02 27.37
CA THR A 206 47.85 -27.81 26.92
C THR A 206 49.33 -28.11 26.71
N THR A 207 49.89 -27.78 25.55
CA THR A 207 51.31 -27.48 25.39
C THR A 207 51.52 -26.32 24.39
N ASP A 208 52.64 -25.63 24.57
CA ASP A 208 52.91 -24.28 24.07
C ASP A 208 53.86 -24.30 22.85
N ARG A 209 53.74 -23.30 21.96
CA ARG A 209 54.68 -22.86 20.90
C ARG A 209 55.32 -23.90 19.95
N ASP A 210 55.22 -23.61 18.65
CA ASP A 210 56.42 -23.11 17.96
C ASP A 210 56.08 -22.19 16.77
N ALA A 211 57.04 -21.35 16.37
CA ALA A 211 56.86 -20.37 15.30
C ALA A 211 57.65 -20.73 14.04
N THR A 212 56.97 -20.88 12.90
CA THR A 212 57.61 -20.96 11.58
C THR A 212 57.05 -19.89 10.66
N ALA A 213 57.95 -19.08 10.09
CA ALA A 213 57.62 -18.02 9.15
C ALA A 213 57.36 -18.60 7.75
N ASP A 214 56.30 -18.14 7.09
CA ASP A 214 55.98 -18.49 5.70
C ASP A 214 56.19 -17.27 4.78
N PRO A 215 57.14 -17.31 3.82
CA PRO A 215 57.51 -16.15 3.01
C PRO A 215 56.73 -16.08 1.68
N ALA A 216 55.51 -15.53 1.72
CA ALA A 216 54.70 -15.29 0.51
C ALA A 216 53.97 -13.93 0.54
N ALA A 217 54.65 -12.85 0.95
CA ALA A 217 54.11 -11.49 0.86
C ALA A 217 54.17 -10.95 -0.58
N GLY A 218 53.04 -11.06 -1.30
CA GLY A 218 52.81 -10.31 -2.54
C GLY A 218 52.55 -8.82 -2.28
N PRO A 219 52.76 -7.93 -3.27
CA PRO A 219 52.67 -6.49 -3.08
C PRO A 219 51.22 -5.96 -3.21
N ASP A 220 50.39 -6.14 -2.18
CA ASP A 220 49.10 -5.43 -2.05
C ASP A 220 48.83 -4.92 -0.62
N ALA A 221 49.87 -4.38 0.01
CA ALA A 221 49.73 -3.62 1.26
C ALA A 221 49.29 -2.17 0.96
N GLY A 222 48.08 -1.99 0.42
CA GLY A 222 47.58 -0.66 0.04
C GLY A 222 46.07 -0.46 -0.09
N ARG A 223 45.24 -1.51 -0.12
CA ARG A 223 43.80 -1.41 -0.43
C ARG A 223 42.84 -1.79 0.71
N ALA A 224 43.33 -1.90 1.94
CA ALA A 224 42.47 -2.03 3.13
C ALA A 224 41.83 -0.68 3.52
N ASP A 225 40.63 -0.74 4.13
CA ASP A 225 39.90 0.37 4.77
C ASP A 225 39.32 1.50 3.90
N ARG A 226 38.68 1.15 2.78
CA ARG A 226 37.46 1.87 2.35
C ARG A 226 36.24 0.97 2.47
N PRO A 227 35.14 1.41 3.11
CA PRO A 227 33.87 0.70 3.05
C PRO A 227 33.40 0.53 1.60
N TRP A 228 32.97 -0.67 1.22
CA TRP A 228 32.37 -0.92 -0.09
C TRP A 228 31.06 -0.13 -0.23
N ALA A 229 31.03 0.82 -1.16
CA ALA A 229 29.96 1.82 -1.28
C ALA A 229 28.54 1.22 -1.42
N TYR A 230 28.43 0.03 -2.03
CA TYR A 230 27.16 -0.65 -2.28
C TYR A 230 26.78 -1.69 -1.21
N ALA A 231 27.53 -1.80 -0.10
CA ALA A 231 27.27 -2.77 0.96
C ALA A 231 25.87 -2.65 1.58
N VAL A 232 25.34 -1.42 1.70
CA VAL A 232 23.97 -1.16 2.18
C VAL A 232 22.95 -1.72 1.19
N ALA A 233 22.99 -1.29 -0.07
CA ALA A 233 22.08 -1.78 -1.12
C ALA A 233 22.12 -3.31 -1.26
N ALA A 234 23.32 -3.91 -1.23
CA ALA A 234 23.46 -5.35 -1.33
C ALA A 234 22.79 -6.06 -0.16
N ARG A 235 23.01 -5.59 1.08
CA ARG A 235 22.39 -6.15 2.28
C ARG A 235 20.87 -6.00 2.24
N ASP A 236 20.35 -4.83 1.91
CA ASP A 236 18.91 -4.57 1.84
C ASP A 236 18.21 -5.47 0.82
N VAL A 237 18.78 -5.60 -0.38
CA VAL A 237 18.24 -6.45 -1.45
C VAL A 237 18.31 -7.94 -1.07
N LEU A 238 19.42 -8.41 -0.52
CA LEU A 238 19.59 -9.81 -0.13
C LEU A 238 18.71 -10.18 1.08
N ARG A 239 18.54 -9.28 2.05
CA ARG A 239 17.57 -9.43 3.15
C ARG A 239 16.14 -9.65 2.63
N GLY A 240 15.74 -8.91 1.60
CA GLY A 240 14.47 -9.10 0.90
C GLY A 240 14.38 -10.45 0.17
N MET A 241 15.49 -10.97 -0.36
CA MET A 241 15.53 -12.28 -1.01
C MET A 241 15.42 -13.45 -0.02
N VAL A 242 16.00 -13.35 1.19
CA VAL A 242 15.96 -14.40 2.24
C VAL A 242 14.80 -14.24 3.25
N ALA A 243 13.90 -13.28 3.01
CA ALA A 243 12.77 -12.93 3.88
C ALA A 243 13.17 -12.58 5.34
N SER A 244 14.30 -11.90 5.51
CA SER A 244 14.79 -11.43 6.82
C SER A 244 13.84 -10.40 7.43
N ALA A 245 13.54 -10.53 8.72
CA ALA A 245 12.81 -9.54 9.51
C ALA A 245 13.60 -8.24 9.71
N GLU A 246 14.91 -8.25 9.48
CA GLU A 246 15.81 -7.08 9.49
C GLU A 246 15.85 -6.34 8.14
N GLU A 247 15.08 -6.78 7.14
CA GLU A 247 14.88 -6.06 5.89
C GLU A 247 14.25 -4.67 6.17
N PRO A 248 14.84 -3.57 5.66
CA PRO A 248 14.56 -2.21 6.14
C PRO A 248 13.15 -1.68 5.84
N VAL A 249 12.47 -2.16 4.78
CA VAL A 249 11.15 -1.64 4.39
C VAL A 249 10.01 -2.57 4.79
N ALA A 250 9.89 -3.78 4.25
CA ALA A 250 8.79 -4.71 4.53
C ALA A 250 9.06 -5.65 5.72
N GLY A 251 10.33 -5.84 6.11
CA GLY A 251 10.74 -6.69 7.23
C GLY A 251 10.29 -8.13 7.05
N GLY A 252 10.69 -8.76 5.94
CA GLY A 252 10.40 -10.14 5.61
C GLY A 252 9.01 -10.39 4.99
N ARG A 253 8.14 -9.38 4.93
CA ARG A 253 6.75 -9.54 4.41
C ARG A 253 6.66 -9.61 2.88
N HIS A 254 7.58 -8.96 2.16
CA HIS A 254 7.64 -8.95 0.69
C HIS A 254 9.00 -8.43 0.22
N LYS A 255 9.62 -9.06 -0.80
CA LYS A 255 10.69 -8.41 -1.57
C LYS A 255 10.11 -7.30 -2.44
N VAL A 256 10.38 -6.06 -2.08
CA VAL A 256 10.15 -4.83 -2.86
C VAL A 256 11.38 -3.94 -2.79
N PHE A 257 11.55 -2.98 -3.70
CA PHE A 257 12.55 -1.92 -3.50
C PHE A 257 11.93 -0.81 -2.66
N GLY A 258 12.51 -0.53 -1.51
CA GLY A 258 12.09 0.57 -0.64
C GLY A 258 13.11 0.81 0.47
N HIS A 259 13.20 2.06 0.93
CA HIS A 259 13.95 2.47 2.12
C HIS A 259 13.57 3.94 2.40
N PRO A 260 13.09 4.29 3.61
CA PRO A 260 12.65 5.65 3.91
C PRO A 260 13.77 6.69 3.72
N ASP A 261 14.96 6.40 4.26
CA ASP A 261 16.10 7.32 4.20
C ASP A 261 16.71 7.50 2.79
N LEU A 262 16.35 6.63 1.83
CA LEU A 262 16.74 6.73 0.42
C LEU A 262 15.68 7.45 -0.44
N ALA A 263 14.58 7.88 0.19
CA ALA A 263 13.35 8.34 -0.44
C ALA A 263 12.75 7.34 -1.45
N VAL A 264 13.02 6.04 -1.30
CA VAL A 264 12.45 4.98 -2.15
C VAL A 264 11.19 4.46 -1.49
N VAL A 265 10.04 4.77 -2.09
CA VAL A 265 8.71 4.33 -1.65
C VAL A 265 8.45 2.93 -2.24
N PRO A 266 8.06 1.93 -1.43
CA PRO A 266 7.77 0.59 -1.93
C PRO A 266 6.55 0.62 -2.86
N THR A 267 6.63 -0.14 -3.94
CA THR A 267 5.56 -0.37 -4.91
C THR A 267 5.14 -1.83 -4.88
N THR A 268 3.88 -2.13 -5.15
CA THR A 268 3.44 -3.53 -5.25
C THR A 268 3.74 -4.13 -6.62
N SER A 269 3.40 -5.42 -6.78
CA SER A 269 3.52 -6.13 -8.05
C SER A 269 2.34 -5.86 -9.01
N THR A 270 1.31 -5.11 -8.59
CA THR A 270 0.16 -4.81 -9.46
C THR A 270 0.58 -3.84 -10.57
N ILE A 271 0.34 -4.23 -11.82
CA ILE A 271 0.89 -3.57 -13.03
C ILE A 271 0.58 -2.07 -13.04
N ALA A 272 1.63 -1.25 -12.94
CA ALA A 272 1.55 0.23 -12.98
C ALA A 272 0.55 0.90 -12.01
N SER A 273 0.12 0.19 -10.98
CA SER A 273 -0.80 0.66 -9.93
C SER A 273 -0.24 1.86 -9.14
N HIS A 274 1.09 2.02 -9.09
CA HIS A 274 1.79 3.11 -8.43
C HIS A 274 1.87 4.42 -9.24
N LEU A 275 1.59 4.40 -10.55
CA LEU A 275 1.69 5.59 -11.41
C LEU A 275 0.67 6.69 -11.01
N PRO A 276 -0.62 6.40 -10.73
CA PRO A 276 -1.56 7.39 -10.22
C PRO A 276 -1.10 8.04 -8.90
N ARG A 277 -0.50 7.26 -7.99
CA ARG A 277 0.15 7.78 -6.76
C ARG A 277 1.28 8.76 -7.09
N ALA A 278 2.17 8.43 -8.03
CA ALA A 278 3.28 9.31 -8.40
C ALA A 278 2.79 10.67 -8.92
N VAL A 279 1.71 10.68 -9.70
CA VAL A 279 1.03 11.91 -10.16
C VAL A 279 0.44 12.70 -8.99
N GLY A 280 -0.24 12.03 -8.06
CA GLY A 280 -0.74 12.64 -6.82
C GLY A 280 0.35 13.27 -5.96
N MET A 281 1.49 12.60 -5.85
CA MET A 281 2.63 13.08 -5.09
C MET A 281 3.25 14.32 -5.74
N GLY A 282 3.39 14.34 -7.06
CA GLY A 282 3.84 15.51 -7.80
C GLY A 282 2.91 16.72 -7.57
N LEU A 283 1.59 16.52 -7.70
CA LEU A 283 0.59 17.56 -7.44
C LEU A 283 0.70 18.11 -6.00
N ALA A 284 0.90 17.23 -5.02
CA ALA A 284 1.02 17.59 -3.61
C ALA A 284 2.30 18.37 -3.31
N VAL A 285 3.47 17.92 -3.79
CA VAL A 285 4.76 18.62 -3.63
C VAL A 285 4.66 20.06 -4.19
N GLU A 286 4.09 20.24 -5.39
CA GLU A 286 3.93 21.58 -5.97
C GLU A 286 2.93 22.46 -5.20
N ARG A 287 1.87 21.89 -4.62
CA ARG A 287 0.92 22.63 -3.76
C ARG A 287 1.55 23.05 -2.43
N LEU A 288 2.31 22.17 -1.78
CA LEU A 288 2.99 22.43 -0.52
C LEU A 288 4.07 23.52 -0.70
N ARG A 289 4.91 23.41 -1.75
CA ARG A 289 5.87 24.45 -2.15
C ARG A 289 5.23 25.83 -2.29
N ARG A 290 4.10 25.94 -3.01
CA ARG A 290 3.36 27.21 -3.19
C ARG A 290 2.82 27.76 -1.87
N ARG A 291 2.40 26.89 -0.95
CA ARG A 291 1.89 27.27 0.38
C ARG A 291 3.01 27.77 1.31
N GLU A 292 4.19 27.16 1.26
CA GLU A 292 5.38 27.61 1.98
C GLU A 292 5.86 28.98 1.46
N THR A 293 5.94 29.15 0.13
CA THR A 293 6.31 30.44 -0.48
C THR A 293 5.34 31.57 -0.04
N ARG A 294 4.03 31.29 0.03
CA ARG A 294 3.04 32.26 0.53
C ARG A 294 3.22 32.59 2.01
N ARG A 295 3.52 31.60 2.85
CA ARG A 295 3.80 31.80 4.29
C ARG A 295 5.07 32.60 4.56
N ALA A 296 6.07 32.51 3.68
CA ALA A 296 7.28 33.34 3.77
C ALA A 296 7.03 34.81 3.39
N GLY A 297 6.02 35.10 2.56
CA GLY A 297 5.72 36.44 2.03
C GLY A 297 4.56 37.20 2.70
N GLY A 298 3.88 36.62 3.71
CA GLY A 298 2.71 37.23 4.35
C GLY A 298 2.47 36.71 5.76
N GLY A 299 2.11 37.61 6.69
CA GLY A 299 2.13 37.36 8.14
C GLY A 299 1.00 36.50 8.72
N VAL A 300 1.06 36.32 10.04
CA VAL A 300 0.23 35.48 10.93
C VAL A 300 0.54 33.98 10.86
N ARG A 301 1.31 33.52 11.85
CA ARG A 301 1.48 32.09 12.15
C ARG A 301 0.28 31.59 12.95
N ILE A 302 -0.66 30.90 12.31
CA ILE A 302 -1.71 30.13 13.02
C ILE A 302 -1.05 28.88 13.63
N GLY A 303 -1.41 28.57 14.88
CA GLY A 303 -0.63 27.70 15.78
C GLY A 303 -0.39 26.27 15.30
N SER A 304 0.78 25.74 15.66
CA SER A 304 1.23 24.38 15.34
C SER A 304 0.64 23.33 16.29
N GLY A 305 -0.43 22.66 15.86
CA GLY A 305 -0.83 21.35 16.41
C GLY A 305 0.10 20.25 15.92
N GLY A 306 0.42 19.26 16.76
CA GLY A 306 1.41 18.23 16.45
C GLY A 306 0.95 17.21 15.40
N GLY A 307 1.72 17.07 14.32
CA GLY A 307 1.50 16.10 13.25
C GLY A 307 2.04 16.61 11.91
N ALA A 308 3.26 16.20 11.55
CA ALA A 308 3.93 16.48 10.25
C ALA A 308 3.73 17.91 9.69
N ALA A 309 4.36 18.91 10.31
CA ALA A 309 4.24 20.32 9.89
C ALA A 309 5.07 20.72 8.65
N HIS A 310 5.67 19.76 7.95
CA HIS A 310 6.49 19.96 6.75
C HIS A 310 6.26 18.84 5.73
N ALA A 311 6.46 19.15 4.45
CA ALA A 311 6.58 18.11 3.42
C ALA A 311 7.80 17.22 3.73
N PRO A 312 7.72 15.89 3.54
CA PRO A 312 8.85 14.99 3.79
C PRO A 312 9.97 15.08 2.74
N TRP A 313 9.74 15.82 1.64
CA TRP A 313 10.71 16.04 0.56
C TRP A 313 10.95 17.54 0.33
N PRO A 314 12.13 17.92 -0.18
CA PRO A 314 12.45 19.31 -0.51
C PRO A 314 11.39 19.96 -1.40
N ALA A 315 11.15 21.25 -1.21
CA ALA A 315 10.09 21.96 -1.93
C ALA A 315 10.31 21.99 -3.47
N ASP A 316 11.55 21.84 -3.95
CA ASP A 316 11.92 21.73 -5.36
C ASP A 316 12.07 20.27 -5.86
N ALA A 317 11.74 19.27 -5.03
CA ALA A 317 11.81 17.86 -5.38
C ALA A 317 10.94 17.53 -6.60
N ILE A 318 11.36 16.51 -7.33
CA ILE A 318 10.59 15.88 -8.40
C ILE A 318 10.28 14.44 -8.00
N VAL A 319 9.15 13.90 -8.46
CA VAL A 319 8.81 12.49 -8.25
C VAL A 319 9.31 11.70 -9.43
N VAL A 320 10.03 10.60 -9.20
CA VAL A 320 10.37 9.64 -10.26
C VAL A 320 9.58 8.35 -10.07
N CYS A 321 9.05 7.79 -11.14
CA CYS A 321 8.45 6.46 -11.10
C CYS A 321 8.83 5.63 -12.34
N SER A 322 9.43 4.45 -12.13
CA SER A 322 9.76 3.53 -13.21
C SER A 322 8.72 2.41 -13.38
N PHE A 323 8.59 1.89 -14.60
CA PHE A 323 7.67 0.82 -14.98
C PHE A 323 8.12 0.14 -16.28
N GLY A 324 7.74 -1.12 -16.50
CA GLY A 324 8.07 -1.85 -17.73
C GLY A 324 7.14 -1.50 -18.91
N ASP A 325 7.65 -1.60 -20.14
CA ASP A 325 6.98 -1.20 -21.40
C ASP A 325 5.55 -1.69 -21.58
N ALA A 326 5.30 -2.99 -21.44
CA ALA A 326 3.95 -3.55 -21.65
C ALA A 326 2.88 -2.89 -20.75
N SER A 327 3.29 -2.29 -19.63
CA SER A 327 2.41 -1.55 -18.72
C SER A 327 1.84 -0.26 -19.30
N VAL A 328 2.36 0.29 -20.41
CA VAL A 328 1.76 1.48 -21.08
C VAL A 328 0.30 1.25 -21.49
N ASN A 329 -0.09 -0.02 -21.64
CA ASN A 329 -1.43 -0.46 -22.00
C ASN A 329 -2.37 -0.61 -20.78
N HIS A 330 -1.82 -0.62 -19.56
CA HIS A 330 -2.62 -0.85 -18.36
C HIS A 330 -3.52 0.36 -18.05
N ALA A 331 -4.70 0.10 -17.48
CA ALA A 331 -5.68 1.14 -17.14
C ALA A 331 -5.06 2.21 -16.22
N SER A 332 -4.38 1.79 -15.14
CA SER A 332 -3.73 2.69 -14.18
C SER A 332 -2.62 3.55 -14.80
N ALA A 333 -1.87 3.01 -15.76
CA ALA A 333 -0.85 3.78 -16.49
C ALA A 333 -1.49 4.80 -17.42
N THR A 334 -2.54 4.41 -18.15
CA THR A 334 -3.29 5.31 -19.03
C THR A 334 -3.97 6.43 -18.26
N ALA A 335 -4.60 6.10 -17.12
CA ALA A 335 -5.16 7.06 -16.16
C ALA A 335 -4.10 8.07 -15.69
N ALA A 336 -2.97 7.60 -15.18
CA ALA A 336 -1.89 8.46 -14.68
C ALA A 336 -1.30 9.39 -15.76
N LEU A 337 -0.99 8.86 -16.94
CA LEU A 337 -0.46 9.65 -18.05
C LEU A 337 -1.50 10.68 -18.55
N ASN A 338 -2.77 10.29 -18.65
CA ASN A 338 -3.86 11.20 -19.03
C ASN A 338 -4.01 12.33 -18.00
N THR A 339 -4.01 12.00 -16.70
CA THR A 339 -4.15 12.96 -15.60
C THR A 339 -2.98 13.92 -15.53
N ALA A 340 -1.74 13.44 -15.68
CA ALA A 340 -0.56 14.30 -15.73
C ALA A 340 -0.64 15.29 -16.92
N GLY A 341 -1.02 14.81 -18.10
CA GLY A 341 -1.21 15.63 -19.30
C GLY A 341 -2.35 16.65 -19.19
N TRP A 342 -3.50 16.23 -18.67
CA TRP A 342 -4.68 17.07 -18.44
C TRP A 342 -4.40 18.20 -17.45
N TYR A 343 -3.71 17.90 -16.35
CA TYR A 343 -3.33 18.91 -15.36
C TYR A 343 -2.34 19.92 -15.95
N ASP A 344 -1.35 19.48 -16.75
CA ASP A 344 -0.45 20.41 -17.45
C ASP A 344 -1.18 21.31 -18.46
N HIS A 345 -2.11 20.74 -19.22
CA HIS A 345 -2.95 21.45 -20.19
C HIS A 345 -3.85 22.51 -19.53
N THR A 346 -4.39 22.21 -18.34
CA THR A 346 -5.20 23.14 -17.53
C THR A 346 -4.36 24.13 -16.70
N GLY A 347 -3.03 24.13 -16.86
CA GLY A 347 -2.11 25.08 -16.21
C GLY A 347 -1.69 24.71 -14.79
N LEU A 348 -2.11 23.55 -14.30
CA LEU A 348 -1.57 22.95 -13.08
C LEU A 348 -0.21 22.29 -13.39
N ARG A 349 0.64 22.17 -12.37
CA ARG A 349 2.03 21.75 -12.52
C ARG A 349 2.27 20.50 -11.70
N ILE A 350 2.74 19.44 -12.35
CA ILE A 350 3.00 18.14 -11.75
C ILE A 350 4.45 17.75 -12.12
N PRO A 351 5.41 17.92 -11.19
CA PRO A 351 6.83 17.61 -11.37
C PRO A 351 7.10 16.10 -11.26
N VAL A 352 6.62 15.33 -12.23
CA VAL A 352 6.83 13.87 -12.29
C VAL A 352 7.66 13.46 -13.51
N LEU A 353 8.64 12.58 -13.29
CA LEU A 353 9.41 11.90 -14.31
C LEU A 353 8.99 10.42 -14.36
N PHE A 354 8.25 10.07 -15.40
CA PHE A 354 7.94 8.69 -15.75
C PHE A 354 9.17 8.05 -16.41
N VAL A 355 9.55 6.83 -16.02
CA VAL A 355 10.68 6.09 -16.63
C VAL A 355 10.18 4.75 -17.15
N CYS A 356 9.97 4.68 -18.47
CA CYS A 356 9.55 3.46 -19.12
C CYS A 356 10.79 2.62 -19.46
N GLU A 357 11.02 1.53 -18.71
CA GLU A 357 12.09 0.57 -18.96
C GLU A 357 11.61 -0.46 -20.00
N ASP A 358 11.94 -0.24 -21.28
CA ASP A 358 11.46 -1.03 -22.41
C ASP A 358 12.41 -2.15 -22.81
N ASN A 359 12.10 -3.39 -22.40
CA ASN A 359 12.81 -4.59 -22.84
C ASN A 359 12.05 -5.34 -23.96
N GLY A 360 10.96 -4.76 -24.47
CA GLY A 360 10.10 -5.33 -25.50
C GLY A 360 9.21 -6.49 -25.05
N LEU A 361 9.13 -6.82 -23.75
CA LEU A 361 8.44 -8.03 -23.26
C LEU A 361 7.59 -7.80 -21.99
N GLY A 362 6.27 -7.88 -22.15
CA GLY A 362 5.32 -8.10 -21.07
C GLY A 362 5.19 -9.59 -20.73
N ILE A 363 5.95 -10.07 -19.74
CA ILE A 363 6.05 -11.49 -19.39
C ILE A 363 6.59 -12.29 -20.60
N SER A 364 5.72 -12.93 -21.38
CA SER A 364 6.05 -13.63 -22.63
C SER A 364 5.49 -12.96 -23.89
N VAL A 365 4.69 -11.89 -23.73
CA VAL A 365 4.06 -11.15 -24.81
C VAL A 365 5.01 -10.05 -25.29
N ARG A 366 5.30 -10.02 -26.60
CA ARG A 366 6.10 -8.96 -27.22
C ARG A 366 5.32 -7.65 -27.28
N SER A 367 5.92 -6.57 -26.82
CA SER A 367 5.46 -5.21 -27.12
C SER A 367 5.64 -4.96 -28.63
N PRO A 368 4.59 -4.57 -29.38
CA PRO A 368 4.72 -4.39 -30.83
C PRO A 368 5.73 -3.30 -31.18
N GLN A 369 6.51 -3.52 -32.26
CA GLN A 369 7.58 -2.60 -32.66
C GLN A 369 7.05 -1.17 -32.85
N GLY A 370 7.67 -0.20 -32.17
CA GLY A 370 7.30 1.22 -32.23
C GLY A 370 6.03 1.59 -31.44
N TRP A 371 5.30 0.63 -30.85
CA TRP A 371 4.08 0.90 -30.09
C TRP A 371 4.34 1.73 -28.83
N VAL A 372 5.36 1.35 -28.06
CA VAL A 372 5.73 2.00 -26.78
C VAL A 372 6.13 3.46 -27.05
N GLU A 373 7.07 3.66 -27.99
CA GLU A 373 7.46 5.01 -28.43
C GLU A 373 6.27 5.83 -28.90
N THR A 374 5.45 5.31 -29.82
CA THR A 374 4.31 6.06 -30.37
C THR A 374 3.31 6.43 -29.27
N THR A 375 3.02 5.49 -28.37
CA THR A 375 2.11 5.67 -27.23
C THR A 375 2.59 6.70 -26.23
N LEU A 376 3.91 6.79 -25.97
CA LEU A 376 4.49 7.74 -25.03
C LEU A 376 4.74 9.12 -25.66
N ARG A 377 5.27 9.15 -26.88
CA ARG A 377 5.58 10.38 -27.63
C ARG A 377 4.33 11.19 -27.99
N SER A 378 3.18 10.53 -28.13
CA SER A 378 1.89 11.17 -28.45
C SER A 378 1.12 11.72 -27.24
N ARG A 379 1.55 11.50 -25.99
CA ARG A 379 0.81 11.94 -24.79
C ARG A 379 0.77 13.47 -24.67
N PRO A 380 -0.41 14.12 -24.71
CA PRO A 380 -0.52 15.56 -24.55
C PRO A 380 0.02 16.02 -23.19
N GLY A 381 0.68 17.18 -23.14
CA GLY A 381 1.19 17.78 -21.90
C GLY A 381 2.44 17.12 -21.31
N ILE A 382 2.84 15.93 -21.77
CA ILE A 382 4.02 15.20 -21.28
C ILE A 382 5.19 15.40 -22.25
N ARG A 383 6.37 15.77 -21.74
CA ARG A 383 7.60 15.86 -22.55
C ARG A 383 8.24 14.47 -22.71
N TYR A 384 8.43 14.03 -23.95
CA TYR A 384 9.11 12.77 -24.27
C TYR A 384 10.63 12.94 -24.42
N PHE A 385 11.39 12.03 -23.81
CA PHE A 385 12.83 11.79 -23.94
C PHE A 385 13.06 10.30 -24.24
N ALA A 386 14.18 9.93 -24.87
CA ALA A 386 14.53 8.53 -25.10
C ALA A 386 16.05 8.32 -25.08
N ALA A 387 16.50 7.16 -24.61
CA ALA A 387 17.91 6.74 -24.57
C ALA A 387 18.08 5.21 -24.69
N ASP A 388 19.25 4.76 -25.10
CA ASP A 388 19.69 3.37 -24.94
C ASP A 388 20.19 3.12 -23.51
N GLY A 389 19.53 2.26 -22.75
CA GLY A 389 20.06 1.77 -21.46
C GLY A 389 21.32 0.91 -21.61
N GLY A 390 21.64 0.46 -22.82
CA GLY A 390 22.93 -0.14 -23.15
C GLY A 390 24.06 0.87 -23.43
N ASP A 391 23.80 2.17 -23.45
CA ASP A 391 24.81 3.23 -23.55
C ASP A 391 24.77 4.09 -22.29
N LEU A 392 25.70 3.86 -21.35
CA LEU A 392 25.71 4.55 -20.07
C LEU A 392 25.84 6.08 -20.22
N PHE A 393 26.61 6.55 -21.22
CA PHE A 393 26.92 7.97 -21.39
C PHE A 393 25.73 8.71 -22.02
N GLU A 394 25.08 8.12 -23.04
CA GLU A 394 23.82 8.64 -23.58
C GLU A 394 22.73 8.64 -22.50
N ALA A 395 22.53 7.51 -21.80
CA ALA A 395 21.51 7.36 -20.78
C ALA A 395 21.65 8.40 -19.66
N TYR A 396 22.88 8.68 -19.20
CA TYR A 396 23.13 9.68 -18.17
C TYR A 396 22.85 11.11 -18.66
N ALA A 397 23.31 11.46 -19.87
CA ALA A 397 23.08 12.79 -20.44
C ALA A 397 21.58 13.07 -20.63
N VAL A 398 20.83 12.12 -21.21
CA VAL A 398 19.39 12.26 -21.45
C VAL A 398 18.59 12.22 -20.14
N ALA A 399 18.95 11.36 -19.18
CA ALA A 399 18.30 11.34 -17.88
C ALA A 399 18.51 12.65 -17.11
N THR A 400 19.70 13.26 -17.22
CA THR A 400 20.00 14.58 -16.66
C THR A 400 19.15 15.66 -17.31
N GLU A 401 19.06 15.71 -18.65
CA GLU A 401 18.17 16.66 -19.35
C GLU A 401 16.71 16.50 -18.91
N ALA A 402 16.23 15.26 -18.79
CA ALA A 402 14.86 14.96 -18.38
C ALA A 402 14.58 15.39 -16.93
N ALA A 403 15.46 15.05 -15.99
CA ALA A 403 15.33 15.42 -14.58
C ALA A 403 15.41 16.93 -14.38
N GLU A 404 16.36 17.61 -15.03
CA GLU A 404 16.44 19.08 -15.04
C GLU A 404 15.19 19.71 -15.63
N TRP A 405 14.67 19.19 -16.74
CA TRP A 405 13.48 19.73 -17.38
C TRP A 405 12.26 19.65 -16.45
N VAL A 406 12.04 18.51 -15.77
CA VAL A 406 10.95 18.34 -14.80
C VAL A 406 11.14 19.29 -13.62
N ARG A 407 12.37 19.42 -13.09
CA ARG A 407 12.66 20.30 -11.94
C ARG A 407 12.46 21.77 -12.28
N ARG A 408 13.01 22.22 -13.41
CA ARG A 408 13.00 23.62 -13.89
C ARG A 408 11.59 24.08 -14.27
N HIS A 409 10.82 23.25 -14.99
CA HIS A 409 9.50 23.64 -15.49
C HIS A 409 8.35 23.24 -14.56
N ARG A 410 8.56 22.30 -13.63
CA ARG A 410 7.52 21.67 -12.78
C ARG A 410 6.43 20.95 -13.58
N ARG A 411 6.79 20.40 -14.74
CA ARG A 411 5.88 19.76 -15.72
C ARG A 411 6.19 18.27 -15.84
N PRO A 412 5.25 17.44 -16.30
CA PRO A 412 5.47 15.99 -16.42
C PRO A 412 6.32 15.63 -17.64
N ALA A 413 7.24 14.69 -17.47
CA ALA A 413 8.04 14.11 -18.56
C ALA A 413 8.03 12.59 -18.51
N VAL A 414 8.33 11.97 -19.65
CA VAL A 414 8.63 10.54 -19.75
C VAL A 414 9.98 10.32 -20.41
N LEU A 415 10.82 9.52 -19.76
CA LEU A 415 12.03 8.94 -20.33
C LEU A 415 11.70 7.51 -20.79
N HIS A 416 11.79 7.28 -22.09
CA HIS A 416 11.74 5.95 -22.68
C HIS A 416 13.15 5.37 -22.75
N LEU A 417 13.47 4.49 -21.80
CA LEU A 417 14.78 3.86 -21.65
C LEU A 417 14.73 2.45 -22.24
N ARG A 418 15.38 2.24 -23.39
CA ARG A 418 15.47 0.91 -24.01
C ARG A 418 16.41 0.01 -23.20
N THR A 419 15.94 -1.15 -22.77
CA THR A 419 16.71 -2.15 -22.03
C THR A 419 16.74 -3.49 -22.78
N VAL A 420 17.33 -4.52 -22.18
CA VAL A 420 17.23 -5.92 -22.60
C VAL A 420 16.72 -6.76 -21.43
N ARG A 421 16.36 -8.02 -21.68
CA ARG A 421 16.02 -8.94 -20.60
C ARG A 421 16.86 -10.20 -20.69
N LEU A 422 17.89 -10.27 -19.86
CA LEU A 422 18.90 -11.33 -19.89
C LEU A 422 18.52 -12.54 -19.01
N MET A 423 17.40 -12.47 -18.31
CA MET A 423 16.84 -13.56 -17.52
C MET A 423 15.33 -13.66 -17.76
N GLY A 424 14.79 -14.86 -17.58
CA GLY A 424 13.35 -15.12 -17.59
C GLY A 424 12.55 -14.21 -16.66
N HIS A 425 11.25 -14.12 -16.91
CA HIS A 425 10.37 -13.18 -16.23
C HIS A 425 10.41 -13.37 -14.71
N ALA A 426 10.20 -14.61 -14.23
CA ALA A 426 10.21 -14.99 -12.82
C ALA A 426 10.42 -16.51 -12.67
N GLY A 427 10.83 -16.97 -11.49
CA GLY A 427 10.68 -18.37 -11.09
C GLY A 427 11.38 -19.37 -12.02
N ALA A 428 10.62 -20.30 -12.60
CA ALA A 428 11.10 -21.33 -13.53
C ALA A 428 10.73 -21.02 -14.99
N ASP A 429 10.58 -19.74 -15.34
CA ASP A 429 10.20 -19.30 -16.70
C ASP A 429 11.16 -19.82 -17.78
N ALA A 430 10.60 -20.56 -18.74
CA ALA A 430 11.32 -21.19 -19.84
C ALA A 430 11.25 -20.28 -21.08
N GLU A 431 12.16 -19.31 -21.16
CA GLU A 431 12.19 -18.31 -22.24
C GLU A 431 12.23 -18.92 -23.65
N THR A 432 12.85 -20.09 -23.80
CA THR A 432 12.91 -20.85 -25.07
C THR A 432 11.55 -21.26 -25.62
N ALA A 433 10.48 -21.24 -24.81
CA ALA A 433 9.12 -21.51 -25.27
C ALA A 433 8.50 -20.36 -26.08
N TYR A 434 9.05 -19.15 -25.98
CA TYR A 434 8.51 -17.95 -26.66
C TYR A 434 9.57 -17.01 -27.26
N ARG A 435 10.86 -17.21 -26.99
CA ARG A 435 12.00 -16.49 -27.59
C ARG A 435 12.86 -17.47 -28.38
N SER A 436 13.25 -17.07 -29.58
CA SER A 436 14.21 -17.83 -30.40
C SER A 436 15.65 -17.67 -29.86
N PRO A 437 16.56 -18.63 -30.14
CA PRO A 437 17.97 -18.49 -29.80
C PRO A 437 18.63 -17.23 -30.38
N ALA A 438 18.16 -16.76 -31.54
CA ALA A 438 18.65 -15.53 -32.16
C ALA A 438 18.22 -14.27 -31.39
N GLU A 439 16.99 -14.22 -30.87
CA GLU A 439 16.53 -13.11 -30.00
C GLU A 439 17.22 -13.11 -28.63
N LEU A 440 17.65 -14.28 -28.13
CA LEU A 440 18.44 -14.39 -26.90
C LEU A 440 19.88 -13.90 -27.14
N ALA A 441 20.51 -14.32 -28.24
CA ALA A 441 21.84 -13.85 -28.63
C ALA A 441 21.88 -12.33 -28.88
N ALA A 442 20.88 -11.77 -29.58
CA ALA A 442 20.80 -10.33 -29.85
C ALA A 442 20.62 -9.47 -28.58
N ASP A 443 20.01 -10.01 -27.53
CA ASP A 443 19.94 -9.36 -26.21
C ASP A 443 21.28 -9.45 -25.46
N LEU A 444 22.00 -10.57 -25.57
CA LEU A 444 23.34 -10.75 -24.99
C LEU A 444 24.38 -9.81 -25.64
N ASP A 445 24.34 -9.62 -26.96
CA ASP A 445 25.18 -8.64 -27.68
C ASP A 445 24.98 -7.20 -27.16
N ARG A 446 23.77 -6.95 -26.65
CA ARG A 446 23.30 -5.67 -26.08
C ARG A 446 23.47 -5.56 -24.56
N ASP A 447 24.10 -6.52 -23.88
CA ASP A 447 24.26 -6.51 -22.41
C ASP A 447 24.86 -5.16 -21.93
N PRO A 448 24.16 -4.41 -21.06
CA PRO A 448 24.60 -3.09 -20.63
C PRO A 448 25.93 -3.11 -19.85
N LEU A 449 26.28 -4.19 -19.16
CA LEU A 449 27.57 -4.31 -18.48
C LEU A 449 28.71 -4.42 -19.50
N ALA A 450 28.53 -5.30 -20.49
CA ALA A 450 29.50 -5.51 -21.57
C ALA A 450 29.70 -4.23 -22.41
N ARG A 451 28.61 -3.51 -22.72
CA ARG A 451 28.68 -2.23 -23.44
C ARG A 451 29.34 -1.13 -22.60
N THR A 452 28.97 -0.99 -21.33
CA THR A 452 29.58 0.00 -20.43
C THR A 452 31.09 -0.24 -20.27
N ALA A 453 31.51 -1.50 -20.11
CA ALA A 453 32.92 -1.86 -20.03
C ALA A 453 33.69 -1.49 -21.32
N ARG A 454 33.12 -1.74 -22.50
CA ARG A 454 33.69 -1.29 -23.79
C ARG A 454 33.84 0.24 -23.81
N SER A 455 32.80 0.99 -23.46
CA SER A 455 32.85 2.46 -23.44
C SER A 455 33.88 3.03 -22.45
N LEU A 456 34.07 2.39 -21.28
CA LEU A 456 35.11 2.76 -20.31
C LEU A 456 36.53 2.54 -20.85
N VAL A 457 36.77 1.42 -21.54
CA VAL A 457 38.05 1.13 -22.21
C VAL A 457 38.28 2.09 -23.38
N GLU A 458 37.30 2.32 -24.23
CA GLU A 458 37.37 3.26 -25.36
C GLU A 458 37.63 4.71 -24.90
N ALA A 459 37.03 5.14 -23.78
CA ALA A 459 37.27 6.44 -23.17
C ALA A 459 38.66 6.59 -22.50
N GLY A 460 39.39 5.49 -22.32
CA GLY A 460 40.70 5.44 -21.67
C GLY A 460 40.67 5.38 -20.14
N VAL A 461 39.52 5.05 -19.55
CA VAL A 461 39.27 5.16 -18.10
C VAL A 461 39.84 3.96 -17.32
N ALA A 462 39.70 2.74 -17.87
CA ALA A 462 40.21 1.49 -17.28
C ALA A 462 40.61 0.48 -18.37
N SER A 463 41.33 -0.59 -18.00
CA SER A 463 41.56 -1.76 -18.85
C SER A 463 40.51 -2.87 -18.62
N GLY A 464 40.41 -3.83 -19.53
CA GLY A 464 39.59 -5.04 -19.34
C GLY A 464 39.94 -5.83 -18.07
N GLU A 465 41.23 -5.92 -17.76
CA GLU A 465 41.77 -6.56 -16.55
C GLU A 465 41.33 -5.82 -15.27
N GLU A 466 41.41 -4.48 -15.25
CA GLU A 466 40.94 -3.67 -14.11
C GLU A 466 39.42 -3.80 -13.89
N LEU A 467 38.64 -3.90 -14.97
CA LEU A 467 37.18 -4.09 -14.89
C LEU A 467 36.79 -5.52 -14.50
N LEU A 468 37.55 -6.54 -14.92
CA LEU A 468 37.36 -7.93 -14.49
C LEU A 468 37.69 -8.10 -13.00
N ALA A 469 38.79 -7.51 -12.53
CA ALA A 469 39.13 -7.52 -11.10
C ALA A 469 38.03 -6.86 -10.25
N ARG A 470 37.48 -5.73 -10.70
CA ARG A 470 36.30 -5.09 -10.07
C ARG A 470 35.06 -6.00 -10.06
N TYR A 471 34.80 -6.69 -11.17
CA TYR A 471 33.68 -7.63 -11.28
C TYR A 471 33.77 -8.76 -10.24
N ASP A 472 34.99 -9.27 -10.01
CA ASP A 472 35.26 -10.35 -9.07
C ASP A 472 35.28 -9.89 -7.61
N ASP A 473 35.89 -8.73 -7.33
CA ASP A 473 35.83 -8.08 -6.01
C ASP A 473 34.36 -7.92 -5.57
N ILE A 474 33.52 -7.35 -6.43
CA ILE A 474 32.10 -7.09 -6.12
C ILE A 474 31.33 -8.40 -5.99
N GLY A 475 31.59 -9.39 -6.85
CA GLY A 475 30.98 -10.72 -6.72
C GLY A 475 31.30 -11.40 -5.39
N TRP A 476 32.55 -11.28 -4.90
CA TRP A 476 32.94 -11.78 -3.58
C TRP A 476 32.24 -11.01 -2.45
N GLN A 477 32.16 -9.68 -2.52
CA GLN A 477 31.48 -8.87 -1.50
C GLN A 477 29.97 -9.17 -1.43
N VAL A 478 29.29 -9.29 -2.58
CA VAL A 478 27.87 -9.68 -2.65
C VAL A 478 27.66 -11.08 -2.06
N ARG A 479 28.51 -12.04 -2.41
CA ARG A 479 28.45 -13.40 -1.86
C ARG A 479 28.64 -13.41 -0.34
N ARG A 480 29.61 -12.69 0.20
CA ARG A 480 29.83 -12.56 1.65
C ARG A 480 28.58 -12.00 2.35
N VAL A 481 27.96 -10.97 1.80
CA VAL A 481 26.71 -10.41 2.36
C VAL A 481 25.56 -11.41 2.24
N ALA A 482 25.50 -12.21 1.17
CA ALA A 482 24.49 -13.27 1.05
C ALA A 482 24.67 -14.37 2.11
N GLU A 483 25.92 -14.78 2.37
CA GLU A 483 26.27 -15.71 3.44
C GLU A 483 25.94 -15.14 4.84
N GLU A 484 26.13 -13.83 5.06
CA GLU A 484 25.74 -13.14 6.31
C GLU A 484 24.23 -13.16 6.58
N VAL A 485 23.40 -12.84 5.57
CA VAL A 485 21.96 -12.59 5.81
C VAL A 485 21.10 -13.86 5.92
N ILE A 486 21.57 -15.03 5.45
CA ILE A 486 20.82 -16.30 5.54
C ILE A 486 20.38 -16.60 6.98
N GLY A 487 21.29 -16.39 7.94
CA GLY A 487 21.07 -16.66 9.36
C GLY A 487 20.26 -15.60 10.11
N GLU A 488 19.80 -14.53 9.45
CA GLU A 488 18.99 -13.50 10.11
C GLU A 488 17.58 -14.00 10.45
N PRO A 489 16.96 -13.48 11.53
CA PRO A 489 15.64 -13.90 11.96
C PRO A 489 14.59 -13.64 10.89
N LYS A 490 13.61 -14.54 10.80
CA LYS A 490 12.41 -14.40 9.96
C LYS A 490 11.21 -14.16 10.90
N LEU A 491 10.08 -13.68 10.37
CA LEU A 491 8.87 -13.47 11.19
C LEU A 491 8.39 -14.80 11.78
N ALA A 492 8.13 -14.81 13.09
CA ALA A 492 7.90 -16.01 13.87
C ALA A 492 6.41 -16.33 14.10
N ASP A 493 5.53 -15.32 14.11
CA ASP A 493 4.11 -15.52 14.38
C ASP A 493 3.15 -14.56 13.64
N ALA A 494 1.86 -14.82 13.77
CA ALA A 494 0.80 -14.05 13.13
C ALA A 494 0.66 -12.61 13.68
N ALA A 495 0.98 -12.37 14.95
CA ALA A 495 0.92 -11.04 15.55
C ALA A 495 2.00 -10.12 14.97
N GLU A 496 3.21 -10.65 14.78
CA GLU A 496 4.27 -9.95 14.06
C GLU A 496 3.84 -9.61 12.62
N VAL A 497 3.30 -10.58 11.88
CA VAL A 497 2.84 -10.37 10.49
C VAL A 497 1.81 -9.23 10.41
N VAL A 498 0.75 -9.25 11.23
CA VAL A 498 -0.37 -8.29 11.11
C VAL A 498 -0.11 -6.93 11.76
N ALA A 499 0.90 -6.79 12.62
CA ALA A 499 1.15 -5.57 13.39
C ALA A 499 1.11 -4.24 12.59
N PRO A 500 1.60 -4.15 11.33
CA PRO A 500 1.56 -2.90 10.58
C PRO A 500 0.20 -2.55 9.96
N LEU A 501 -0.73 -3.51 9.79
CA LEU A 501 -1.97 -3.31 9.01
C LEU A 501 -2.97 -2.35 9.66
N ALA A 502 -3.01 -2.32 10.98
CA ALA A 502 -3.90 -1.43 11.73
C ALA A 502 -3.37 -1.21 13.16
N PRO A 503 -2.35 -0.36 13.35
CA PRO A 503 -1.73 -0.09 14.66
C PRO A 503 -2.62 0.83 15.52
N ARG A 504 -3.93 0.54 15.60
CA ARG A 504 -4.97 1.41 16.14
C ARG A 504 -4.60 1.90 17.53
N ARG A 505 -4.53 3.22 17.73
CA ARG A 505 -4.23 3.84 19.04
C ARG A 505 -5.40 4.72 19.50
N PRO A 506 -6.53 4.13 19.96
CA PRO A 506 -7.75 4.87 20.34
C PRO A 506 -7.50 6.02 21.33
N ALA A 507 -6.59 5.85 22.30
CA ALA A 507 -6.23 6.90 23.25
C ALA A 507 -5.55 8.11 22.59
N ARG A 508 -4.73 7.90 21.54
CA ARG A 508 -4.10 8.98 20.77
C ARG A 508 -5.10 9.67 19.84
N VAL A 509 -5.98 8.91 19.20
CA VAL A 509 -7.08 9.43 18.38
C VAL A 509 -8.04 10.30 19.22
N SER A 510 -8.45 9.79 20.40
CA SER A 510 -9.29 10.55 21.35
C SER A 510 -8.60 11.85 21.82
N ARG A 511 -7.29 11.80 22.11
CA ARG A 511 -6.51 13.01 22.45
C ARG A 511 -6.49 14.01 21.29
N ALA A 512 -6.24 13.57 20.07
CA ALA A 512 -6.21 14.46 18.90
C ALA A 512 -7.56 15.18 18.67
N ILE A 513 -8.68 14.51 18.94
CA ILE A 513 -10.02 15.12 18.93
C ILE A 513 -10.17 16.16 20.04
N GLY A 514 -9.66 15.89 21.25
CA GLY A 514 -9.62 16.86 22.35
C GLY A 514 -8.75 18.08 22.05
N ASP A 515 -7.61 17.88 21.40
CA ASP A 515 -6.73 18.98 20.98
C ASP A 515 -7.39 19.82 19.88
N ALA A 516 -8.11 19.19 18.94
CA ALA A 516 -8.91 19.88 17.92
C ALA A 516 -10.08 20.66 18.52
N ALA A 517 -10.77 20.09 19.51
CA ALA A 517 -11.83 20.75 20.26
C ALA A 517 -11.32 21.99 21.01
N ALA A 518 -10.17 21.87 21.70
CA ALA A 518 -9.53 22.98 22.40
C ALA A 518 -9.07 24.09 21.44
N ARG A 519 -8.60 23.74 20.22
CA ARG A 519 -8.33 24.73 19.17
C ARG A 519 -9.61 25.41 18.69
N ALA A 520 -10.65 24.65 18.35
CA ALA A 520 -11.91 25.16 17.80
C ALA A 520 -12.69 26.05 18.78
N GLY A 521 -12.69 25.73 20.08
CA GLY A 521 -13.32 26.55 21.12
C GLY A 521 -12.42 27.65 21.70
N GLY A 522 -11.11 27.62 21.41
CA GLY A 522 -10.11 28.53 21.94
C GLY A 522 -9.43 29.38 20.85
N PRO A 523 -8.11 29.25 20.59
CA PRO A 523 -7.38 30.10 19.65
C PRO A 523 -7.93 30.15 18.21
N GLY A 524 -8.63 29.10 17.77
CA GLY A 524 -9.26 29.00 16.45
C GLY A 524 -10.70 29.52 16.39
N ALA A 525 -11.32 29.89 17.52
CA ALA A 525 -12.74 30.24 17.58
C ALA A 525 -13.14 31.40 16.65
N ALA A 526 -12.28 32.41 16.52
CA ALA A 526 -12.52 33.54 15.61
C ALA A 526 -12.51 33.12 14.13
N ALA A 527 -11.51 32.33 13.71
CA ALA A 527 -11.41 31.82 12.34
C ALA A 527 -12.54 30.82 12.02
N ARG A 528 -12.99 30.04 13.02
CA ARG A 528 -14.15 29.17 12.92
C ARG A 528 -15.43 29.97 12.73
N ALA A 529 -15.66 31.01 13.54
CA ALA A 529 -16.80 31.90 13.39
C ALA A 529 -16.81 32.57 12.00
N GLU A 530 -15.66 33.06 11.52
CA GLU A 530 -15.51 33.62 10.16
C GLU A 530 -15.87 32.61 9.07
N ALA A 531 -15.32 31.40 9.12
CA ALA A 531 -15.59 30.34 8.13
C ALA A 531 -17.07 29.90 8.07
N PHE A 532 -17.81 30.05 9.18
CA PHE A 532 -19.25 29.82 9.25
C PHE A 532 -20.09 31.12 9.15
N GLY A 533 -19.53 32.23 8.66
CA GLY A 533 -20.27 33.47 8.40
C GLY A 533 -20.87 34.12 9.66
N GLY A 534 -20.19 34.00 10.80
CA GLY A 534 -20.62 34.50 12.10
C GLY A 534 -21.62 33.59 12.84
N LYS A 535 -22.09 32.50 12.24
CA LYS A 535 -23.07 31.59 12.85
C LYS A 535 -22.60 30.12 12.79
N PRO A 536 -21.78 29.66 13.76
CA PRO A 536 -21.34 28.27 13.88
C PRO A 536 -22.50 27.25 13.84
N PRO A 537 -22.25 26.02 13.37
CA PRO A 537 -23.29 25.00 13.11
C PRO A 537 -24.14 24.68 14.35
N GLU A 538 -23.55 24.64 15.55
CA GLU A 538 -24.27 24.44 16.82
C GLU A 538 -25.34 25.51 17.11
N LEU A 539 -25.22 26.71 16.53
CA LEU A 539 -26.20 27.80 16.66
C LEU A 539 -27.22 27.85 15.51
N THR A 540 -27.08 27.01 14.47
CA THR A 540 -27.95 27.03 13.28
C THR A 540 -29.29 26.33 13.47
N GLY A 541 -29.41 25.48 14.49
CA GLY A 541 -30.58 24.64 14.75
C GLY A 541 -30.33 23.17 14.35
N PRO A 542 -31.37 22.31 14.37
CA PRO A 542 -31.25 20.91 13.96
C PRO A 542 -30.86 20.77 12.48
N LEU A 543 -29.86 19.93 12.22
CA LEU A 543 -29.26 19.70 10.91
C LEU A 543 -29.67 18.35 10.30
N THR A 544 -29.63 18.27 8.96
CA THR A 544 -29.66 16.99 8.24
C THR A 544 -28.29 16.30 8.25
N LEU A 545 -28.24 15.04 7.82
CA LEU A 545 -27.00 14.27 7.72
C LEU A 545 -25.94 14.98 6.84
N ALA A 546 -26.34 15.45 5.65
CA ALA A 546 -25.45 16.17 4.74
C ALA A 546 -24.91 17.48 5.33
N GLN A 547 -25.74 18.21 6.09
CA GLN A 547 -25.33 19.46 6.75
C GLN A 547 -24.32 19.20 7.88
N SER A 548 -24.52 18.14 8.68
CA SER A 548 -23.56 17.73 9.70
C SER A 548 -22.22 17.27 9.12
N ILE A 549 -22.23 16.57 7.98
CA ILE A 549 -21.00 16.20 7.24
C ILE A 549 -20.30 17.46 6.69
N ASN A 550 -21.02 18.41 6.08
CA ASN A 550 -20.46 19.69 5.62
C ASN A 550 -19.76 20.46 6.75
N ALA A 551 -20.42 20.55 7.90
CA ALA A 551 -19.92 21.23 9.08
C ALA A 551 -18.64 20.56 9.64
N ALA A 552 -18.64 19.23 9.75
CA ALA A 552 -17.48 18.47 10.21
C ALA A 552 -16.31 18.51 9.21
N LEU A 553 -16.57 18.55 7.89
CA LEU A 553 -15.54 18.82 6.87
C LEU A 553 -14.94 20.22 7.03
N ALA A 554 -15.77 21.25 7.26
CA ALA A 554 -15.28 22.61 7.48
C ALA A 554 -14.44 22.73 8.76
N ASP A 555 -14.88 22.12 9.86
CA ASP A 555 -14.11 22.04 11.11
C ASP A 555 -12.78 21.28 10.91
N GLY A 556 -12.80 20.14 10.19
CA GLY A 556 -11.58 19.41 9.81
C GLY A 556 -10.63 20.21 8.93
N MET A 557 -11.15 21.02 7.99
CA MET A 557 -10.34 21.88 7.13
C MET A 557 -9.73 23.07 7.88
N LEU A 558 -10.34 23.53 8.98
CA LEU A 558 -9.76 24.50 9.90
C LEU A 558 -8.66 23.85 10.76
N ASP A 559 -8.91 22.66 11.31
CA ASP A 559 -7.96 21.95 12.18
C ASP A 559 -6.73 21.40 11.44
N HIS A 560 -6.90 21.02 10.18
CA HIS A 560 -5.86 20.48 9.32
C HIS A 560 -5.64 21.41 8.11
N PRO A 561 -4.81 22.46 8.21
CA PRO A 561 -4.55 23.40 7.11
C PRO A 561 -3.89 22.80 5.84
N GLN A 562 -3.51 21.53 5.87
CA GLN A 562 -3.03 20.70 4.75
C GLN A 562 -4.10 19.75 4.18
N MET A 563 -5.30 19.71 4.77
CA MET A 563 -6.41 18.90 4.29
C MET A 563 -6.96 19.46 2.97
N ALA A 564 -7.29 18.56 2.04
CA ALA A 564 -7.93 18.88 0.78
C ALA A 564 -9.08 17.91 0.48
N VAL A 565 -10.20 18.44 -0.02
CA VAL A 565 -11.42 17.71 -0.37
C VAL A 565 -11.60 17.79 -1.88
N PHE A 566 -11.73 16.66 -2.58
CA PHE A 566 -11.73 16.66 -4.05
C PHE A 566 -12.34 15.40 -4.65
N GLY A 567 -12.63 15.44 -5.95
CA GLY A 567 -13.31 14.37 -6.69
C GLY A 567 -14.13 15.00 -7.79
N GLU A 568 -15.16 14.31 -8.28
CA GLU A 568 -16.04 14.85 -9.32
C GLU A 568 -17.13 15.76 -8.73
N ASP A 569 -17.33 16.95 -9.31
CA ASP A 569 -18.32 17.97 -8.89
C ASP A 569 -18.19 18.52 -7.44
N VAL A 570 -17.18 18.07 -6.67
CA VAL A 570 -17.04 18.31 -5.23
C VAL A 570 -16.82 19.79 -4.88
N ALA A 571 -16.40 20.63 -5.84
CA ALA A 571 -15.99 22.00 -5.55
C ALA A 571 -17.07 23.06 -5.84
N ALA A 572 -17.52 23.20 -7.10
CA ALA A 572 -18.48 24.25 -7.46
C ALA A 572 -19.95 23.86 -7.15
N LYS A 573 -20.34 22.63 -7.52
CA LYS A 573 -21.67 22.07 -7.25
C LYS A 573 -21.81 21.67 -5.78
N GLY A 574 -20.73 21.17 -5.20
CA GLY A 574 -20.66 20.68 -3.83
C GLY A 574 -20.93 19.19 -3.71
N GLY A 575 -20.47 18.40 -4.69
CA GLY A 575 -20.81 16.99 -4.86
C GLY A 575 -22.22 16.85 -5.44
N VAL A 576 -22.57 15.65 -5.93
CA VAL A 576 -23.87 15.44 -6.61
C VAL A 576 -25.06 15.75 -5.69
N TYR A 577 -24.92 15.45 -4.39
CA TYR A 577 -25.95 15.68 -3.37
C TYR A 577 -25.78 16.97 -2.57
N GLY A 578 -24.83 17.84 -2.93
CA GLY A 578 -24.61 19.14 -2.28
C GLY A 578 -23.91 19.09 -0.91
N VAL A 579 -23.33 17.95 -0.52
CA VAL A 579 -22.69 17.73 0.79
C VAL A 579 -21.48 18.64 1.02
N THR A 580 -20.70 18.97 0.00
CA THR A 580 -19.52 19.85 0.11
C THR A 580 -19.79 21.29 -0.33
N LYS A 581 -21.06 21.67 -0.52
CA LYS A 581 -21.47 23.01 -0.97
C LYS A 581 -20.87 24.11 -0.10
N GLY A 582 -20.31 25.13 -0.76
CA GLY A 582 -19.67 26.29 -0.12
C GLY A 582 -18.27 26.04 0.45
N LEU A 583 -17.75 24.80 0.51
CA LEU A 583 -16.40 24.56 1.03
C LEU A 583 -15.31 25.19 0.12
N ARG A 584 -15.52 25.20 -1.21
CA ARG A 584 -14.63 25.89 -2.16
C ARG A 584 -14.55 27.39 -1.91
N ASP A 585 -15.68 28.03 -1.59
CA ASP A 585 -15.72 29.47 -1.35
C ASP A 585 -15.04 29.83 -0.01
N ARG A 586 -15.20 28.97 1.02
CA ARG A 586 -14.56 29.12 2.34
C ARG A 586 -13.04 28.87 2.31
N PHE A 587 -12.57 27.85 1.59
CA PHE A 587 -11.18 27.36 1.69
C PHE A 587 -10.35 27.48 0.41
N GLY A 588 -10.96 27.91 -0.69
CA GLY A 588 -10.33 28.20 -1.97
C GLY A 588 -10.06 26.97 -2.87
N PRO A 589 -9.85 27.20 -4.17
CA PRO A 589 -9.68 26.14 -5.19
C PRO A 589 -8.37 25.33 -5.05
N ALA A 590 -7.46 25.73 -4.16
CA ALA A 590 -6.26 24.94 -3.84
C ALA A 590 -6.53 23.83 -2.82
N ARG A 591 -7.67 23.87 -2.12
CA ARG A 591 -8.08 22.92 -1.08
C ARG A 591 -9.39 22.21 -1.38
N VAL A 592 -10.28 22.81 -2.14
CA VAL A 592 -11.49 22.13 -2.67
C VAL A 592 -11.54 22.29 -4.18
N PHE A 593 -11.42 21.18 -4.91
CA PHE A 593 -11.26 21.21 -6.36
C PHE A 593 -11.87 19.97 -7.03
N ASP A 594 -12.35 20.17 -8.25
CA ASP A 594 -12.89 19.12 -9.09
C ASP A 594 -11.74 18.35 -9.78
N THR A 595 -11.86 17.03 -9.91
CA THR A 595 -10.92 16.17 -10.66
C THR A 595 -11.40 15.95 -12.10
N LEU A 596 -10.63 15.19 -12.87
CA LEU A 596 -11.15 14.50 -14.04
C LEU A 596 -12.15 13.41 -13.61
N LEU A 597 -12.94 12.94 -14.59
CA LEU A 597 -13.90 11.86 -14.45
C LEU A 597 -13.18 10.50 -14.60
N ASP A 598 -12.59 10.04 -13.50
CA ASP A 598 -11.81 8.78 -13.39
C ASP A 598 -11.49 8.50 -11.92
N GLU A 599 -12.13 7.49 -11.34
CA GLU A 599 -11.93 7.10 -9.94
C GLU A 599 -10.50 6.64 -9.65
N THR A 600 -9.80 6.07 -10.64
CA THR A 600 -8.39 5.63 -10.47
C THR A 600 -7.49 6.83 -10.22
N SER A 601 -7.72 7.92 -10.94
CA SER A 601 -7.02 9.18 -10.69
C SER A 601 -7.47 9.87 -9.41
N VAL A 602 -8.75 9.84 -9.05
CA VAL A 602 -9.22 10.38 -7.76
C VAL A 602 -8.47 9.72 -6.58
N LEU A 603 -8.41 8.40 -6.55
CA LEU A 603 -7.69 7.67 -5.49
C LEU A 603 -6.17 7.82 -5.61
N GLY A 604 -5.61 7.82 -6.82
CA GLY A 604 -4.19 8.10 -7.09
C GLY A 604 -3.71 9.46 -6.56
N LEU A 605 -4.50 10.51 -6.78
CA LEU A 605 -4.26 11.83 -6.23
C LEU A 605 -4.28 11.80 -4.68
N GLY A 606 -5.19 11.03 -4.08
CA GLY A 606 -5.23 10.79 -2.63
C GLY A 606 -3.98 10.07 -2.10
N LEU A 607 -3.62 8.93 -2.69
CA LEU A 607 -2.45 8.13 -2.32
C LEU A 607 -1.17 8.98 -2.29
N GLY A 608 -0.93 9.75 -3.35
CA GLY A 608 0.25 10.58 -3.46
C GLY A 608 0.25 11.79 -2.52
N ALA A 609 -0.91 12.39 -2.27
CA ALA A 609 -1.05 13.50 -1.34
C ALA A 609 -0.85 13.08 0.13
N GLY A 610 -1.34 11.90 0.52
CA GLY A 610 -1.14 11.34 1.86
C GLY A 610 0.35 11.14 2.17
N LEU A 611 1.09 10.53 1.24
CA LEU A 611 2.54 10.34 1.36
C LEU A 611 3.33 11.65 1.40
N ALA A 612 2.87 12.69 0.71
CA ALA A 612 3.47 14.03 0.76
C ALA A 612 3.13 14.82 2.05
N GLY A 613 2.43 14.21 3.02
CA GLY A 613 2.09 14.85 4.29
C GLY A 613 0.83 15.74 4.24
N MET A 614 -0.02 15.60 3.21
CA MET A 614 -1.37 16.19 3.22
C MET A 614 -2.37 15.26 3.92
N LEU A 615 -3.57 15.77 4.21
CA LEU A 615 -4.71 14.94 4.63
C LEU A 615 -5.77 14.93 3.51
N PRO A 616 -5.68 14.01 2.54
CA PRO A 616 -6.63 13.90 1.43
C PRO A 616 -7.99 13.34 1.89
N VAL A 617 -9.05 13.96 1.39
CA VAL A 617 -10.44 13.51 1.54
C VAL A 617 -11.06 13.42 0.13
N PRO A 618 -10.72 12.38 -0.66
CA PRO A 618 -11.33 12.16 -1.97
C PRO A 618 -12.80 11.76 -1.83
N GLU A 619 -13.66 12.22 -2.72
CA GLU A 619 -15.05 11.76 -2.90
C GLU A 619 -15.14 10.90 -4.17
N ILE A 620 -15.61 9.66 -4.01
CA ILE A 620 -16.08 8.82 -5.12
C ILE A 620 -17.58 9.04 -5.24
N GLN A 621 -18.03 9.38 -6.46
CA GLN A 621 -19.36 9.90 -6.71
C GLN A 621 -20.48 8.92 -6.31
N TYR A 622 -20.27 7.62 -6.54
CA TYR A 622 -21.18 6.54 -6.16
C TYR A 622 -20.39 5.25 -5.81
N LEU A 623 -20.88 4.46 -4.85
CA LEU A 623 -20.31 3.15 -4.50
C LEU A 623 -20.15 2.23 -5.71
N ALA A 624 -21.08 2.27 -6.66
CA ALA A 624 -21.01 1.47 -7.89
C ALA A 624 -19.80 1.80 -8.78
N TYR A 625 -19.22 3.00 -8.65
CA TYR A 625 -18.05 3.42 -9.42
C TYR A 625 -16.73 3.19 -8.67
N LEU A 626 -16.77 2.93 -7.36
CA LEU A 626 -15.59 2.52 -6.59
C LEU A 626 -14.95 1.25 -7.17
N HIS A 627 -15.77 0.33 -7.70
CA HIS A 627 -15.31 -0.91 -8.34
C HIS A 627 -14.41 -0.67 -9.56
N ASN A 628 -14.45 0.51 -10.19
CA ASN A 628 -13.52 0.89 -11.28
C ASN A 628 -12.07 1.09 -10.78
N ALA A 629 -11.90 1.37 -9.49
CA ALA A 629 -10.64 1.81 -8.89
C ALA A 629 -10.30 1.10 -7.57
N GLU A 630 -10.98 0.00 -7.24
CA GLU A 630 -10.83 -0.70 -5.95
C GLU A 630 -9.38 -1.14 -5.66
N ASP A 631 -8.59 -1.42 -6.70
CA ASP A 631 -7.18 -1.76 -6.61
C ASP A 631 -6.34 -0.62 -5.99
N GLN A 632 -6.70 0.63 -6.21
CA GLN A 632 -6.04 1.76 -5.56
C GLN A 632 -6.26 1.76 -4.03
N LEU A 633 -7.30 1.08 -3.52
CA LEU A 633 -7.46 0.81 -2.09
C LEU A 633 -6.82 -0.52 -1.67
N ARG A 634 -7.15 -1.61 -2.37
CA ARG A 634 -6.71 -2.98 -2.07
C ARG A 634 -5.21 -3.15 -2.28
N GLY A 635 -4.74 -2.91 -3.50
CA GLY A 635 -3.36 -3.11 -3.91
C GLY A 635 -2.43 -2.02 -3.39
N GLU A 636 -2.91 -0.78 -3.24
CA GLU A 636 -2.04 0.37 -2.98
C GLU A 636 -2.29 1.14 -1.68
N ALA A 637 -3.53 1.41 -1.25
CA ALA A 637 -3.76 2.19 -0.02
C ALA A 637 -3.43 1.39 1.25
N ALA A 638 -4.07 0.22 1.41
CA ALA A 638 -4.03 -0.57 2.65
C ALA A 638 -2.72 -1.33 2.83
N THR A 639 -2.12 -1.81 1.74
CA THR A 639 -0.86 -2.57 1.73
C THR A 639 0.36 -1.75 2.12
N MET A 640 0.33 -0.42 1.93
CA MET A 640 1.50 0.45 2.12
C MET A 640 2.12 0.28 3.52
N GLN A 641 1.32 0.26 4.58
CA GLN A 641 1.85 0.07 5.93
C GLN A 641 2.44 -1.34 6.14
N PHE A 642 1.85 -2.37 5.50
CA PHE A 642 2.31 -3.75 5.57
C PHE A 642 3.65 -3.95 4.83
N PHE A 643 3.80 -3.39 3.63
CA PHE A 643 5.04 -3.44 2.85
C PHE A 643 6.07 -2.36 3.25
N SER A 644 5.83 -1.62 4.33
CA SER A 644 6.78 -0.62 4.84
C SER A 644 6.99 -0.63 6.35
N ARG A 645 6.50 -1.64 7.09
CA ARG A 645 6.49 -1.66 8.58
C ARG A 645 5.89 -0.37 9.20
N GLY A 646 5.01 0.31 8.47
CA GLY A 646 4.45 1.61 8.84
C GLY A 646 5.38 2.82 8.74
N ALA A 647 6.56 2.70 8.10
CA ALA A 647 7.44 3.83 7.73
C ALA A 647 6.81 4.75 6.67
N PHE A 648 6.17 4.17 5.66
CA PHE A 648 5.29 4.85 4.71
C PHE A 648 3.82 4.57 5.05
N ARG A 649 2.94 5.55 4.83
CA ARG A 649 1.50 5.45 5.14
C ARG A 649 0.70 6.27 4.14
N ASN A 650 -0.54 5.83 3.87
CA ASN A 650 -1.45 6.51 2.95
C ASN A 650 -2.67 7.07 3.71
N PRO A 651 -2.49 8.04 4.63
CA PRO A 651 -3.59 8.58 5.43
C PRO A 651 -4.65 9.21 4.51
N MET A 652 -5.90 8.76 4.61
CA MET A 652 -7.00 9.36 3.83
C MET A 652 -8.38 9.05 4.44
N VAL A 653 -9.35 9.91 4.13
CA VAL A 653 -10.78 9.63 4.36
C VAL A 653 -11.49 9.65 3.01
N VAL A 654 -11.67 8.48 2.40
CA VAL A 654 -12.41 8.32 1.16
C VAL A 654 -13.90 8.43 1.46
N ARG A 655 -14.54 9.48 0.97
CA ARG A 655 -16.00 9.63 1.04
C ARG A 655 -16.61 8.91 -0.15
N VAL A 656 -17.64 8.10 0.10
CA VAL A 656 -18.33 7.32 -0.93
C VAL A 656 -19.82 7.46 -0.70
N ALA A 657 -20.54 8.12 -1.61
CA ALA A 657 -21.99 8.11 -1.56
C ALA A 657 -22.49 6.72 -2.00
N GLY A 658 -23.36 6.08 -1.23
CA GLY A 658 -23.85 4.75 -1.58
C GLY A 658 -25.05 4.31 -0.77
N LEU A 659 -25.29 3.00 -0.79
CA LEU A 659 -26.47 2.35 -0.20
C LEU A 659 -27.76 2.79 -0.92
N ALA A 660 -28.82 1.99 -0.78
CA ALA A 660 -29.94 2.08 -1.72
C ALA A 660 -30.86 3.30 -1.49
N TYR A 661 -31.16 4.03 -2.56
CA TYR A 661 -32.11 5.13 -2.60
C TYR A 661 -33.53 4.61 -2.91
N GLN A 662 -34.37 4.49 -1.88
CA GLN A 662 -35.63 3.73 -1.94
C GLN A 662 -36.72 4.28 -2.89
N GLU A 663 -36.49 5.42 -3.55
CA GLU A 663 -37.45 6.04 -4.49
C GLU A 663 -37.30 5.54 -5.96
N GLY A 664 -36.38 4.62 -6.23
CA GLY A 664 -36.32 3.88 -7.51
C GLY A 664 -35.70 4.64 -8.69
N PHE A 665 -35.06 5.78 -8.45
CA PHE A 665 -34.26 6.49 -9.46
C PHE A 665 -32.88 5.85 -9.65
N GLY A 666 -32.33 5.89 -10.85
CA GLY A 666 -30.92 5.56 -11.16
C GLY A 666 -30.52 4.07 -11.18
N GLY A 667 -31.32 3.18 -10.59
CA GLY A 667 -31.08 1.71 -10.63
C GLY A 667 -29.72 1.32 -10.02
N HIS A 668 -29.20 0.14 -10.36
CA HIS A 668 -28.00 -0.43 -9.75
C HIS A 668 -26.82 0.56 -9.61
N PHE A 669 -26.48 1.32 -10.64
CA PHE A 669 -25.33 2.24 -10.62
C PHE A 669 -25.48 3.46 -9.68
N HIS A 670 -26.67 3.71 -9.15
CA HIS A 670 -26.94 4.78 -8.17
C HIS A 670 -27.45 4.23 -6.81
N ASN A 671 -27.61 2.91 -6.71
CA ASN A 671 -28.24 2.22 -5.57
C ASN A 671 -27.42 1.00 -5.11
N ASP A 672 -26.16 0.89 -5.52
CA ASP A 672 -25.36 -0.27 -5.15
C ASP A 672 -25.16 -0.32 -3.63
N ASN A 673 -25.21 -1.54 -3.13
CA ASN A 673 -25.09 -1.94 -1.74
C ASN A 673 -24.00 -3.03 -1.58
N SER A 674 -23.15 -3.24 -2.57
CA SER A 674 -22.03 -4.19 -2.52
C SER A 674 -20.84 -3.64 -1.72
N VAL A 675 -20.88 -3.80 -0.39
CA VAL A 675 -19.79 -3.37 0.51
C VAL A 675 -18.73 -4.45 0.75
N ALA A 676 -18.91 -5.65 0.18
CA ALA A 676 -18.00 -6.79 0.38
C ALA A 676 -16.56 -6.48 -0.08
N VAL A 677 -16.41 -5.80 -1.22
CA VAL A 677 -15.12 -5.35 -1.77
C VAL A 677 -14.28 -4.57 -0.74
N LEU A 678 -14.92 -3.72 0.06
CA LEU A 678 -14.25 -2.93 1.09
C LEU A 678 -13.92 -3.78 2.33
N ARG A 679 -14.83 -4.66 2.74
CA ARG A 679 -14.70 -5.48 3.95
C ARG A 679 -13.63 -6.55 3.84
N ASP A 680 -13.33 -7.00 2.63
CA ASP A 680 -12.27 -7.97 2.35
C ASP A 680 -10.84 -7.38 2.50
N VAL A 681 -10.68 -6.05 2.39
CA VAL A 681 -9.36 -5.41 2.48
C VAL A 681 -8.92 -5.26 3.95
N PRO A 682 -7.82 -5.91 4.38
CA PRO A 682 -7.36 -5.83 5.76
C PRO A 682 -6.97 -4.41 6.16
N GLY A 683 -7.22 -4.05 7.42
CA GLY A 683 -6.80 -2.78 8.01
C GLY A 683 -7.69 -1.57 7.72
N LEU A 684 -8.55 -1.62 6.69
CA LEU A 684 -9.49 -0.53 6.41
C LEU A 684 -10.41 -0.24 7.60
N VAL A 685 -10.78 1.04 7.72
CA VAL A 685 -11.84 1.51 8.62
C VAL A 685 -13.04 1.90 7.76
N ILE A 686 -14.16 1.19 7.90
CA ILE A 686 -15.39 1.48 7.14
C ILE A 686 -16.43 2.04 8.11
N ALA A 687 -16.76 3.33 7.95
CA ALA A 687 -17.76 4.05 8.72
C ALA A 687 -19.03 4.23 7.91
N VAL A 688 -20.20 4.06 8.54
CA VAL A 688 -21.52 4.31 7.93
C VAL A 688 -22.37 5.14 8.90
N PRO A 689 -22.44 6.47 8.75
CA PRO A 689 -23.26 7.31 9.62
C PRO A 689 -24.74 7.27 9.21
N ALA A 690 -25.63 6.95 10.14
CA ALA A 690 -27.08 7.01 9.90
C ALA A 690 -27.72 8.33 10.35
N ARG A 691 -27.31 8.88 11.51
CA ARG A 691 -27.89 10.10 12.10
C ARG A 691 -26.98 11.33 11.98
N PRO A 692 -27.55 12.56 11.94
CA PRO A 692 -26.76 13.80 11.88
C PRO A 692 -25.83 14.00 13.09
N ASP A 693 -26.24 13.54 14.28
CA ASP A 693 -25.46 13.65 15.52
C ASP A 693 -24.34 12.60 15.67
N ASP A 694 -24.39 11.48 14.92
CA ASP A 694 -23.26 10.53 14.80
C ASP A 694 -22.29 10.91 13.68
N ALA A 695 -22.77 11.49 12.57
CA ALA A 695 -21.95 11.76 11.39
C ALA A 695 -20.76 12.67 11.66
N ALA A 696 -20.98 13.78 12.38
CA ALA A 696 -19.93 14.74 12.72
C ALA A 696 -18.83 14.13 13.62
N PRO A 697 -19.13 13.46 14.74
CA PRO A 697 -18.10 12.80 15.54
C PRO A 697 -17.44 11.62 14.84
N MET A 698 -18.16 10.81 14.07
CA MET A 698 -17.55 9.72 13.29
C MET A 698 -16.55 10.24 12.25
N LEU A 699 -16.88 11.32 11.52
CA LEU A 699 -15.95 11.93 10.57
C LEU A 699 -14.72 12.53 11.27
N ARG A 700 -14.91 13.18 12.42
CA ARG A 700 -13.79 13.64 13.27
C ARG A 700 -12.90 12.47 13.71
N THR A 701 -13.47 11.32 14.06
CA THR A 701 -12.71 10.10 14.37
C THR A 701 -11.93 9.60 13.14
N CYS A 702 -12.52 9.56 11.95
CA CYS A 702 -11.81 9.15 10.72
C CYS A 702 -10.64 10.09 10.40
N LEU A 703 -10.85 11.41 10.46
CA LEU A 703 -9.79 12.41 10.21
C LEU A 703 -8.64 12.27 11.23
N ALA A 704 -8.97 12.13 12.53
CA ALA A 704 -7.99 11.93 13.57
C ALA A 704 -7.26 10.57 13.45
N SER A 705 -7.94 9.49 13.04
CA SER A 705 -7.31 8.18 12.81
C SER A 705 -6.37 8.22 11.60
N ALA A 706 -6.77 8.85 10.51
CA ALA A 706 -5.91 9.08 9.35
C ALA A 706 -4.66 9.88 9.77
N ALA A 707 -4.82 11.01 10.46
CA ALA A 707 -3.70 11.86 10.87
C ALA A 707 -2.75 11.22 11.91
N VAL A 708 -3.27 10.43 12.86
CA VAL A 708 -2.48 9.83 13.95
C VAL A 708 -1.90 8.47 13.54
N ASP A 709 -2.74 7.56 13.05
CA ASP A 709 -2.41 6.16 12.77
C ASP A 709 -1.97 5.90 11.32
N GLY A 710 -2.24 6.84 10.41
CA GLY A 710 -2.04 6.65 8.96
C GLY A 710 -3.19 5.90 8.29
N SER A 711 -4.33 5.75 8.98
CA SER A 711 -5.45 4.92 8.54
C SER A 711 -6.02 5.36 7.19
N VAL A 712 -6.38 4.35 6.39
CA VAL A 712 -7.28 4.50 5.25
C VAL A 712 -8.70 4.30 5.77
N CYS A 713 -9.47 5.38 5.83
CA CYS A 713 -10.88 5.34 6.22
C CYS A 713 -11.76 5.45 4.98
N VAL A 714 -12.79 4.62 4.87
CA VAL A 714 -13.90 4.79 3.95
C VAL A 714 -15.11 5.26 4.75
N PHE A 715 -15.63 6.44 4.40
CA PHE A 715 -16.81 7.05 4.98
C PHE A 715 -17.95 6.87 3.98
N LEU A 716 -18.70 5.77 4.14
CA LEU A 716 -19.77 5.35 3.24
C LEU A 716 -21.07 6.02 3.67
N GLU A 717 -21.50 7.01 2.89
CA GLU A 717 -22.58 7.93 3.21
C GLU A 717 -23.92 7.43 2.62
N PRO A 718 -24.94 7.10 3.43
CA PRO A 718 -26.23 6.61 2.93
C PRO A 718 -26.99 7.72 2.17
N ILE A 719 -27.10 7.58 0.85
CA ILE A 719 -27.66 8.61 -0.03
C ILE A 719 -29.08 9.02 0.38
N ALA A 720 -29.92 8.05 0.76
CA ALA A 720 -31.31 8.30 1.13
C ALA A 720 -31.47 9.16 2.40
N LEU A 721 -30.46 9.19 3.28
CA LEU A 721 -30.52 9.90 4.57
C LEU A 721 -29.96 11.33 4.52
N TYR A 722 -29.28 11.73 3.44
CA TYR A 722 -28.60 13.03 3.34
C TYR A 722 -29.46 14.24 3.73
N HIS A 723 -30.70 14.26 3.22
CA HIS A 723 -31.63 15.37 3.35
C HIS A 723 -32.91 14.99 4.09
N THR A 724 -33.00 13.76 4.62
CA THR A 724 -34.12 13.31 5.46
C THR A 724 -34.24 14.19 6.70
N ARG A 725 -35.47 14.64 6.97
CA ARG A 725 -35.81 15.46 8.13
C ARG A 725 -36.62 14.69 9.15
N ASP A 726 -37.46 13.77 8.67
CA ASP A 726 -38.55 13.19 9.45
C ASP A 726 -38.30 11.70 9.77
N LEU A 727 -38.66 11.27 10.98
CA LEU A 727 -38.47 9.90 11.44
C LEU A 727 -39.76 9.08 11.33
N TYR A 728 -40.84 9.48 11.99
CA TYR A 728 -42.07 8.70 12.10
C TYR A 728 -43.18 9.21 11.17
N GLY A 729 -43.40 10.52 11.09
CA GLY A 729 -44.44 11.14 10.27
C GLY A 729 -43.98 12.43 9.56
N ASP A 730 -44.61 12.74 8.44
CA ASP A 730 -44.23 13.87 7.58
C ASP A 730 -44.23 15.20 8.36
N GLY A 731 -43.09 15.90 8.32
CA GLY A 731 -42.88 17.17 9.01
C GLY A 731 -42.57 17.08 10.52
N ASP A 732 -42.36 15.88 11.09
CA ASP A 732 -42.00 15.75 12.51
C ASP A 732 -40.61 16.32 12.86
N GLY A 733 -39.67 16.35 11.89
CA GLY A 733 -38.30 16.82 12.10
C GLY A 733 -37.44 15.94 13.03
N GLU A 734 -37.91 14.77 13.46
CA GLU A 734 -37.27 13.93 14.50
C GLU A 734 -36.02 13.17 14.01
N TRP A 735 -35.75 13.16 12.70
CA TRP A 735 -34.47 12.68 12.15
C TRP A 735 -33.36 13.73 12.23
N LEU A 736 -33.72 15.01 12.33
CA LEU A 736 -32.74 16.09 12.52
C LEU A 736 -32.06 15.97 13.89
N ALA A 737 -30.85 16.49 14.02
CA ALA A 737 -30.17 16.59 15.31
C ALA A 737 -29.28 17.83 15.40
N GLY A 738 -28.99 18.29 16.62
CA GLY A 738 -28.09 19.40 16.85
C GLY A 738 -26.63 19.05 16.55
N TYR A 739 -25.84 20.02 16.10
CA TYR A 739 -24.39 19.88 16.01
C TYR A 739 -23.77 20.16 17.38
N ALA A 740 -22.86 19.30 17.83
CA ALA A 740 -22.18 19.48 19.12
C ALA A 740 -21.19 20.64 19.09
N GLU A 741 -21.27 21.55 20.06
CA GLU A 741 -20.26 22.59 20.27
C GLU A 741 -18.88 21.99 20.61
N PRO A 742 -17.76 22.71 20.37
CA PRO A 742 -16.42 22.19 20.60
C PRO A 742 -16.19 21.58 21.99
N GLY A 743 -16.73 22.18 23.05
CA GLY A 743 -16.61 21.65 24.41
C GLY A 743 -17.16 20.23 24.61
N ALA A 744 -18.12 19.82 23.80
CA ALA A 744 -18.76 18.50 23.84
C ALA A 744 -18.12 17.47 22.89
N TRP A 745 -17.10 17.82 22.10
CA TRP A 745 -16.54 16.91 21.08
C TRP A 745 -15.84 15.67 21.66
N VAL A 746 -15.29 15.78 22.88
CA VAL A 746 -14.61 14.66 23.57
C VAL A 746 -15.62 13.70 24.20
N SER A 747 -16.65 14.23 24.88
CA SER A 747 -17.72 13.42 25.46
C SER A 747 -18.62 12.78 24.39
N GLY A 748 -18.82 13.48 23.26
CA GLY A 748 -19.48 12.97 22.07
C GLY A 748 -18.56 12.27 21.05
N HIS A 749 -17.34 11.88 21.43
CA HIS A 749 -16.45 11.11 20.55
C HIS A 749 -17.05 9.71 20.29
N VAL A 750 -17.04 9.28 19.02
CA VAL A 750 -17.42 7.92 18.62
C VAL A 750 -16.15 7.12 18.28
N PRO A 751 -15.68 6.21 19.16
CA PRO A 751 -14.52 5.39 18.85
C PRO A 751 -14.80 4.36 17.75
N ILE A 752 -13.78 4.06 16.95
CA ILE A 752 -13.83 3.03 15.90
C ILE A 752 -14.23 1.68 16.52
N GLY A 753 -15.20 0.99 15.92
CA GLY A 753 -15.68 -0.31 16.38
C GLY A 753 -16.60 -0.25 17.60
N ARG A 754 -17.32 0.86 17.82
CA ARG A 754 -18.37 0.98 18.86
C ARG A 754 -19.75 1.26 18.26
N ALA A 755 -20.75 0.47 18.62
CA ALA A 755 -22.14 0.66 18.19
C ALA A 755 -22.87 1.75 19.00
N ARG A 756 -23.97 2.28 18.48
CA ARG A 756 -24.97 3.08 19.22
C ARG A 756 -26.24 2.25 19.40
N VAL A 757 -26.98 2.50 20.47
CA VAL A 757 -28.18 1.74 20.81
C VAL A 757 -29.32 2.69 21.15
N TYR A 758 -30.49 2.41 20.59
CA TYR A 758 -31.74 3.11 20.82
C TYR A 758 -32.74 2.13 21.46
N GLY A 759 -33.35 2.50 22.59
CA GLY A 759 -34.42 1.73 23.21
C GLY A 759 -35.79 2.28 22.80
N VAL A 760 -36.71 1.39 22.42
CA VAL A 760 -38.11 1.70 22.10
C VAL A 760 -39.01 0.72 22.87
N GLY A 761 -40.06 1.20 23.54
CA GLY A 761 -40.83 0.38 24.48
C GLY A 761 -40.01 -0.02 25.72
N SER A 762 -40.17 -1.25 26.22
CA SER A 762 -39.35 -1.80 27.32
C SER A 762 -37.88 -2.02 26.94
N ALA A 763 -37.59 -2.21 25.65
CA ALA A 763 -36.29 -2.62 25.13
C ALA A 763 -35.75 -3.93 25.76
N GLU A 764 -36.63 -4.90 26.05
CA GLU A 764 -36.26 -6.20 26.66
C GLU A 764 -36.57 -7.42 25.77
N ASP A 765 -37.46 -7.30 24.77
CA ASP A 765 -37.99 -8.46 24.03
C ASP A 765 -37.21 -8.82 22.76
N LEU A 766 -36.61 -7.82 22.09
CA LEU A 766 -35.97 -7.95 20.78
C LEU A 766 -34.78 -7.01 20.62
N THR A 767 -33.69 -7.50 20.01
CA THR A 767 -32.58 -6.68 19.54
C THR A 767 -32.51 -6.71 18.01
N ILE A 768 -32.70 -5.56 17.36
CA ILE A 768 -32.47 -5.35 15.94
C ILE A 768 -31.05 -4.81 15.75
N ILE A 769 -30.23 -5.46 14.93
CA ILE A 769 -28.85 -5.03 14.63
C ILE A 769 -28.77 -4.58 13.17
N THR A 770 -28.35 -3.35 12.91
CA THR A 770 -28.42 -2.72 11.59
C THR A 770 -27.44 -1.55 11.43
N PHE A 771 -27.45 -0.89 10.27
CA PHE A 771 -26.60 0.26 9.93
C PHE A 771 -27.25 1.07 8.79
N GLY A 772 -26.73 2.26 8.51
CA GLY A 772 -27.14 3.08 7.36
C GLY A 772 -28.64 3.36 7.31
N ASN A 773 -29.26 3.16 6.14
CA ASN A 773 -30.69 3.31 5.92
C ASN A 773 -31.51 2.36 6.81
N GLY A 774 -30.94 1.20 7.14
CA GLY A 774 -31.53 0.20 8.03
C GLY A 774 -31.85 0.71 9.44
N VAL A 775 -31.10 1.70 9.95
CA VAL A 775 -31.36 2.31 11.28
C VAL A 775 -32.71 3.03 11.30
N ARG A 776 -33.00 3.86 10.28
CA ARG A 776 -34.26 4.59 10.19
C ARG A 776 -35.45 3.64 10.04
N MET A 777 -35.34 2.65 9.15
CA MET A 777 -36.37 1.64 8.96
C MET A 777 -36.63 0.82 10.23
N SER A 778 -35.56 0.43 10.95
CA SER A 778 -35.67 -0.37 12.17
C SER A 778 -36.28 0.42 13.34
N LEU A 779 -36.02 1.73 13.45
CA LEU A 779 -36.67 2.58 14.45
C LEU A 779 -38.18 2.73 14.20
N ARG A 780 -38.58 2.85 12.93
CA ARG A 780 -40.01 2.90 12.54
C ARG A 780 -40.71 1.56 12.80
N ALA A 781 -40.08 0.44 12.43
CA ALA A 781 -40.56 -0.90 12.77
C ALA A 781 -40.66 -1.12 14.30
N ALA A 782 -39.66 -0.65 15.07
CA ALA A 782 -39.66 -0.72 16.53
C ALA A 782 -40.80 0.10 17.17
N ALA A 783 -41.15 1.27 16.60
CA ALA A 783 -42.30 2.04 17.06
C ALA A 783 -43.64 1.32 16.80
N THR A 784 -43.79 0.67 15.64
CA THR A 784 -44.94 -0.21 15.36
C THR A 784 -45.03 -1.35 16.37
N LEU A 785 -43.92 -2.05 16.61
CA LEU A 785 -43.83 -3.16 17.58
C LEU A 785 -44.11 -2.70 19.02
N ALA A 786 -43.69 -1.50 19.40
CA ALA A 786 -44.02 -0.93 20.71
C ALA A 786 -45.52 -0.66 20.87
N GLY A 787 -46.23 -0.32 19.79
CA GLY A 787 -47.70 -0.27 19.76
C GLY A 787 -48.38 -1.64 19.95
N GLU A 788 -47.65 -2.72 19.67
CA GLU A 788 -48.04 -4.12 19.94
C GLU A 788 -47.56 -4.62 21.32
N GLY A 789 -46.93 -3.75 22.13
CA GLY A 789 -46.42 -4.07 23.47
C GLY A 789 -45.02 -4.72 23.49
N VAL A 790 -44.31 -4.75 22.36
CA VAL A 790 -42.97 -5.35 22.23
C VAL A 790 -41.87 -4.30 22.37
N GLY A 791 -41.00 -4.46 23.36
CA GLY A 791 -39.82 -3.60 23.53
C GLY A 791 -38.65 -4.00 22.65
N THR A 792 -38.11 -3.05 21.91
CA THR A 792 -37.04 -3.28 20.93
C THR A 792 -35.81 -2.42 21.22
N ARG A 793 -34.63 -3.03 21.14
CA ARG A 793 -33.33 -2.35 21.02
C ARG A 793 -32.98 -2.25 19.55
N VAL A 794 -32.68 -1.05 19.05
CA VAL A 794 -32.08 -0.87 17.71
C VAL A 794 -30.61 -0.54 17.90
N VAL A 795 -29.73 -1.43 17.43
CA VAL A 795 -28.27 -1.32 17.49
C VAL A 795 -27.78 -0.84 16.12
N ASP A 796 -27.37 0.42 16.05
CA ASP A 796 -26.65 0.97 14.91
C ASP A 796 -25.17 0.61 15.04
N LEU A 797 -24.66 -0.21 14.12
CA LEU A 797 -23.27 -0.66 14.11
C LEU A 797 -22.28 0.51 14.02
N ARG A 798 -22.61 1.58 13.27
CA ARG A 798 -21.75 2.70 12.86
C ARG A 798 -20.47 2.34 12.08
N TRP A 799 -19.91 1.15 12.29
CA TRP A 799 -18.66 0.67 11.71
C TRP A 799 -18.86 -0.72 11.12
N LEU A 800 -18.48 -0.90 9.84
CA LEU A 800 -18.54 -2.20 9.14
C LEU A 800 -17.19 -2.94 9.16
N ALA A 801 -16.10 -2.19 9.33
CA ALA A 801 -14.77 -2.70 9.61
C ALA A 801 -14.04 -1.72 10.54
N PRO A 802 -13.54 -2.14 11.72
CA PRO A 802 -13.88 -3.40 12.38
C PRO A 802 -15.35 -3.40 12.83
N LEU A 803 -15.99 -4.58 12.85
CA LEU A 803 -17.33 -4.72 13.43
C LEU A 803 -17.29 -4.48 14.96
N PRO A 804 -18.34 -3.88 15.56
CA PRO A 804 -18.42 -3.62 17.00
C PRO A 804 -18.82 -4.88 17.79
N VAL A 805 -18.03 -5.96 17.68
CA VAL A 805 -18.32 -7.30 18.21
C VAL A 805 -18.74 -7.30 19.69
N ALA A 806 -18.03 -6.55 20.53
CA ALA A 806 -18.34 -6.47 21.96
C ALA A 806 -19.71 -5.82 22.25
N ASP A 807 -20.13 -4.81 21.47
CA ASP A 807 -21.46 -4.22 21.63
C ASP A 807 -22.56 -5.13 21.02
N ILE A 808 -22.28 -5.79 19.89
CA ILE A 808 -23.16 -6.79 19.27
C ILE A 808 -23.54 -7.88 20.28
N ILE A 809 -22.55 -8.53 20.90
CA ILE A 809 -22.76 -9.63 21.85
C ILE A 809 -23.52 -9.14 23.09
N ARG A 810 -23.16 -7.96 23.61
CA ARG A 810 -23.73 -7.37 24.82
C ARG A 810 -25.21 -7.05 24.68
N GLU A 811 -25.63 -6.47 23.56
CA GLU A 811 -27.05 -6.18 23.31
C GLU A 811 -27.82 -7.44 22.90
N ALA A 812 -27.23 -8.32 22.08
CA ALA A 812 -27.84 -9.61 21.72
C ALA A 812 -28.19 -10.46 22.97
N SER A 813 -27.24 -10.55 23.91
CA SER A 813 -27.43 -11.27 25.18
C SER A 813 -28.47 -10.62 26.09
N ALA A 814 -28.79 -9.34 25.91
CA ALA A 814 -29.77 -8.64 26.75
C ALA A 814 -31.21 -9.05 26.46
N THR A 815 -31.52 -9.51 25.23
CA THR A 815 -32.89 -9.88 24.82
C THR A 815 -33.04 -11.36 24.44
N GLY A 816 -31.93 -12.07 24.15
CA GLY A 816 -31.96 -13.48 23.72
C GLY A 816 -32.64 -13.73 22.36
N ARG A 817 -33.09 -12.67 21.69
CA ARG A 817 -33.71 -12.66 20.35
C ARG A 817 -33.09 -11.54 19.53
N VAL A 818 -32.43 -11.90 18.43
CA VAL A 818 -31.72 -10.99 17.53
C VAL A 818 -32.28 -11.04 16.11
N LEU A 819 -32.66 -9.87 15.58
CA LEU A 819 -32.96 -9.67 14.16
C LEU A 819 -31.85 -8.83 13.52
N VAL A 820 -31.02 -9.43 12.69
CA VAL A 820 -30.02 -8.69 11.89
C VAL A 820 -30.73 -8.15 10.65
N VAL A 821 -30.76 -6.82 10.51
CA VAL A 821 -31.35 -6.11 9.37
C VAL A 821 -30.22 -5.53 8.54
N ASP A 822 -30.01 -6.13 7.37
CA ASP A 822 -28.89 -5.84 6.49
C ASP A 822 -29.41 -5.29 5.15
N GLU A 823 -29.24 -3.98 4.91
CA GLU A 823 -29.69 -3.38 3.65
C GLU A 823 -28.83 -3.78 2.43
N THR A 824 -27.73 -4.51 2.65
CA THR A 824 -26.92 -5.10 1.59
C THR A 824 -27.49 -6.46 1.14
N ARG A 825 -26.81 -7.14 0.22
CA ARG A 825 -27.28 -8.40 -0.36
C ARG A 825 -27.19 -9.53 0.69
N ARG A 826 -28.06 -10.54 0.57
CA ARG A 826 -28.12 -11.68 1.50
C ARG A 826 -26.79 -12.44 1.57
N SER A 827 -26.11 -12.56 0.44
CA SER A 827 -24.80 -13.19 0.29
C SER A 827 -23.69 -12.13 0.18
N GLY A 828 -22.62 -12.25 0.97
CA GLY A 828 -21.54 -11.26 1.06
C GLY A 828 -21.89 -9.99 1.86
N GLY A 829 -23.10 -9.94 2.43
CA GLY A 829 -23.59 -8.83 3.24
C GLY A 829 -22.91 -8.69 4.60
N VAL A 830 -23.15 -7.55 5.25
CA VAL A 830 -22.62 -7.25 6.60
C VAL A 830 -23.12 -8.26 7.63
N GLY A 831 -24.39 -8.68 7.51
CA GLY A 831 -25.07 -9.53 8.47
C GLY A 831 -24.49 -10.93 8.60
N GLU A 832 -23.70 -11.40 7.62
CA GLU A 832 -22.93 -12.65 7.75
C GLU A 832 -21.86 -12.52 8.86
N GLY A 833 -21.14 -11.39 8.89
CA GLY A 833 -20.14 -11.13 9.94
C GLY A 833 -20.76 -10.91 11.31
N VAL A 834 -21.98 -10.36 11.37
CA VAL A 834 -22.74 -10.24 12.63
C VAL A 834 -23.16 -11.61 13.17
N ILE A 835 -23.64 -12.51 12.30
CA ILE A 835 -24.00 -13.87 12.71
C ILE A 835 -22.77 -14.68 13.10
N ALA A 836 -21.67 -14.59 12.36
CA ALA A 836 -20.40 -15.24 12.72
C ALA A 836 -19.91 -14.78 14.11
N ALA A 837 -19.87 -13.46 14.36
CA ALA A 837 -19.47 -12.91 15.65
C ALA A 837 -20.35 -13.37 16.83
N LEU A 838 -21.65 -13.65 16.60
CA LEU A 838 -22.53 -14.23 17.62
C LEU A 838 -22.23 -15.71 17.85
N VAL A 839 -22.03 -16.50 16.78
CA VAL A 839 -21.72 -17.93 16.86
C VAL A 839 -20.36 -18.17 17.53
N ASP A 840 -19.32 -17.44 17.12
CA ASP A 840 -17.96 -17.54 17.67
C ASP A 840 -17.92 -17.15 19.16
N ALA A 841 -18.81 -16.26 19.60
CA ALA A 841 -18.98 -15.86 21.00
C ALA A 841 -19.86 -16.83 21.82
N GLY A 842 -20.37 -17.91 21.22
CA GLY A 842 -21.22 -18.90 21.90
C GLY A 842 -22.63 -18.39 22.21
N TYR A 843 -23.19 -17.47 21.42
CA TYR A 843 -24.55 -16.96 21.61
C TYR A 843 -25.60 -18.08 21.42
N VAL A 844 -26.36 -18.38 22.47
CA VAL A 844 -27.37 -19.46 22.50
C VAL A 844 -28.80 -19.00 22.22
N GLY A 845 -29.02 -17.69 22.01
CA GLY A 845 -30.35 -17.14 21.74
C GLY A 845 -30.82 -17.34 20.29
N ALA A 846 -32.06 -16.95 20.01
CA ALA A 846 -32.59 -17.00 18.65
C ALA A 846 -32.02 -15.86 17.80
N ALA A 847 -31.56 -16.16 16.59
CA ALA A 847 -31.07 -15.17 15.62
C ALA A 847 -31.73 -15.37 14.25
N ARG A 848 -32.11 -14.28 13.57
CA ARG A 848 -32.62 -14.27 12.20
C ARG A 848 -32.04 -13.11 11.41
N ARG A 849 -31.88 -13.28 10.09
CA ARG A 849 -31.54 -12.19 9.16
C ARG A 849 -32.74 -11.77 8.32
N VAL A 850 -32.89 -10.45 8.10
CA VAL A 850 -33.65 -9.83 7.01
C VAL A 850 -32.63 -9.06 6.17
N ALA A 851 -32.54 -9.38 4.89
CA ALA A 851 -31.54 -8.80 3.99
C ALA A 851 -32.11 -8.57 2.59
N GLY A 852 -31.43 -7.74 1.79
CA GLY A 852 -31.75 -7.59 0.37
C GLY A 852 -31.60 -8.91 -0.40
N VAL A 853 -32.39 -9.09 -1.44
CA VAL A 853 -32.30 -10.25 -2.34
C VAL A 853 -30.99 -10.17 -3.13
N ASP A 854 -30.36 -11.32 -3.39
CA ASP A 854 -29.14 -11.43 -4.19
C ASP A 854 -29.41 -11.08 -5.67
N SER A 855 -29.39 -9.79 -5.97
CA SER A 855 -29.73 -9.22 -7.27
C SER A 855 -29.04 -7.87 -7.49
N PHE A 856 -29.06 -7.40 -8.73
CA PHE A 856 -28.82 -5.99 -9.03
C PHE A 856 -30.10 -5.19 -8.79
N VAL A 857 -29.99 -3.94 -8.32
CA VAL A 857 -31.16 -3.11 -8.02
C VAL A 857 -31.81 -2.61 -9.33
N PRO A 858 -33.07 -2.96 -9.62
CA PRO A 858 -33.78 -2.51 -10.82
C PRO A 858 -34.30 -1.07 -10.68
N LEU A 859 -34.85 -0.52 -11.77
CA LEU A 859 -35.47 0.81 -11.77
C LEU A 859 -36.91 0.80 -11.23
N GLY A 860 -37.34 1.94 -10.70
CA GLY A 860 -38.73 2.22 -10.34
C GLY A 860 -39.26 1.34 -9.19
N PRO A 861 -40.59 1.07 -9.17
CA PRO A 861 -41.23 0.29 -8.10
C PRO A 861 -40.65 -1.10 -7.86
N ALA A 862 -39.97 -1.70 -8.85
CA ALA A 862 -39.33 -3.00 -8.74
C ALA A 862 -38.17 -3.01 -7.73
N ALA A 863 -37.53 -1.87 -7.46
CA ALA A 863 -36.45 -1.78 -6.47
C ALA A 863 -36.91 -2.25 -5.07
N ARG A 864 -38.16 -1.93 -4.70
CA ARG A 864 -38.77 -2.34 -3.41
C ARG A 864 -39.04 -3.85 -3.31
N GLN A 865 -38.92 -4.62 -4.39
CA GLN A 865 -39.07 -6.08 -4.36
C GLN A 865 -37.77 -6.81 -4.00
N VAL A 866 -36.63 -6.13 -4.07
CA VAL A 866 -35.30 -6.71 -3.81
C VAL A 866 -34.55 -6.04 -2.67
N LEU A 867 -34.93 -4.83 -2.27
CA LEU A 867 -34.39 -4.12 -1.12
C LEU A 867 -35.17 -4.45 0.17
N VAL A 868 -34.54 -4.20 1.32
CA VAL A 868 -35.19 -4.31 2.64
C VAL A 868 -36.29 -3.24 2.79
N SER A 869 -37.39 -3.60 3.47
CA SER A 869 -38.50 -2.71 3.81
C SER A 869 -38.88 -2.78 5.29
N GLU A 870 -39.64 -1.78 5.77
CA GLU A 870 -40.14 -1.70 7.15
C GLU A 870 -41.09 -2.86 7.50
N GLU A 871 -41.90 -3.29 6.53
CA GLU A 871 -42.80 -4.45 6.65
C GLU A 871 -42.02 -5.75 6.83
N ALA A 872 -40.97 -5.96 6.03
CA ALA A 872 -40.12 -7.15 6.12
C ALA A 872 -39.35 -7.23 7.45
N ILE A 873 -38.93 -6.08 8.01
CA ILE A 873 -38.33 -6.00 9.35
C ILE A 873 -39.38 -6.37 10.41
N THR A 874 -40.58 -5.80 10.33
CA THR A 874 -41.67 -6.02 11.29
C THR A 874 -42.16 -7.47 11.28
N GLU A 875 -42.33 -8.08 10.10
CA GLU A 875 -42.68 -9.51 9.96
C GLU A 875 -41.53 -10.42 10.44
N GLY A 876 -40.28 -10.06 10.12
CA GLY A 876 -39.09 -10.77 10.62
C GLY A 876 -39.02 -10.79 12.15
N ALA A 877 -39.33 -9.66 12.79
CA ALA A 877 -39.44 -9.52 14.23
C ALA A 877 -40.57 -10.38 14.83
N ARG A 878 -41.81 -10.25 14.32
CA ARG A 878 -42.95 -11.06 14.78
C ARG A 878 -42.69 -12.56 14.66
N THR A 879 -42.08 -13.00 13.55
CA THR A 879 -41.74 -14.43 13.37
C THR A 879 -40.65 -14.91 14.34
N LEU A 880 -39.76 -14.03 14.79
CA LEU A 880 -38.73 -14.36 15.78
C LEU A 880 -39.29 -14.42 17.20
N LEU A 881 -40.29 -13.58 17.51
CA LEU A 881 -40.99 -13.53 18.80
C LEU A 881 -42.00 -14.66 18.98
N ALA A 882 -42.49 -15.25 17.88
CA ALA A 882 -43.36 -16.43 17.90
C ALA A 882 -42.61 -17.76 18.13
N ARG A 883 -41.30 -17.71 18.43
CA ARG A 883 -40.44 -18.84 18.80
C ARG A 883 -39.99 -18.72 20.26
#